data_AF-A0A661NI45-F1
#
_entry.id   AF-A0A661NI45-F1
#
_cell.length_a   1.000
_cell.length_b   1.000
_cell.length_c   1.000
_cell.angle_alpha   90.00
_cell.angle_beta   90.00
_cell.angle_gamma   90.00
#
_symmetry.space_group_name_H-M   'P 1'
#
loop_
_entity.id
_entity.type
_entity.pdbx_description
1 polymer ?
#
loop_
_entity_poly.entity_id
_entity_poly.type
_entity_poly.pdbx_seq_one_letter_code
_entity_poly.pdbx_strand_id
1 'polypeptide(L)'
;MVREERPVSNHDEVHREGKTAGRAGVVLLLCGLLLAGCSSSSVSGDGDGGLDGADSGPWRDIDTIPDDGEPPSDDYPSADGAESDAAGDSDAGQPADDGDTCGDHCAPFSIVLLPDTQYYTSKQADGDNNTYYRQMQWIIDHLQDDNILFAIHLGDITNNNTAEQWRIASQAHALLDEAGVPYSVLPGNHDYLVNGHFKRNGSLMGDYFPPSRFAGKAWYGGHYGTDGNNSFAYFSNGGQRFLVLSLEYAPRKDVLCWARDVIEAHPDHHVIVATHCYLTHGGGYAGCPTDSYDTLGASGRDLWEELIAPHSNVFMVVSGHVGDSEHRLKTSNTGRPVHEILVDYQFEGECGAADSSLCSDNCRTGMYHGNGWMRQVVFDPDRLTVRSRTLTVEEGNERMFPGGQPAFFCSELRDPTATRGGNWYSADPTAPDHQYTFTYDFVSPPSQGVDTEGRLAFIDRTVNSTAAGNQIAPATAMSAGGDFVVAWEDDSDDSDGAGNHDVFVRGFVAGGCESFPDLRVNPDAGGHQARPRVAVDAVGDFVVVWEDDSDGNGVFQIKARGFSADGSEHLAPMTINTVAEGQQRTPAVAMTPGGNFVVVWQDDSRQDGGWRVRMRAFTAGGSELFAERNVTDDDIGERILPVVGVDDTGDIVVVWQDDGDGNGFYQIHARGFDPTGRPRFDVVTVNGVATGQQQEPSLAVSEDGSFVVVWRDDNDKDGNFQIMARGFLADGTARFADLAVSSSSGQHLSPVVACGPAGRFTVAWADDSDGNGSYQIHAASYAADGTEAVAEWTVNRVAAGQQRNPSAATNAAGTLVIAWQDDMDGNGVFQVLARGY
;
A
#
# COMPACT_ATOMS: atom_id res chain seq x y z
N MET A 1 -3.68 -49.94 -40.22
CA MET A 1 -3.14 -51.16 -40.86
C MET A 1 -1.62 -50.98 -40.95
N VAL A 2 -0.83 -52.03 -40.74
CA VAL A 2 0.66 -52.03 -40.64
C VAL A 2 1.29 -51.46 -41.93
N ARG A 3 2.34 -50.60 -41.93
CA ARG A 3 3.80 -50.87 -41.72
C ARG A 3 4.58 -49.51 -41.55
N GLU A 4 5.55 -49.30 -40.63
CA GLU A 4 7.01 -49.68 -40.61
C GLU A 4 7.83 -48.92 -41.70
N GLU A 5 9.08 -48.42 -41.53
CA GLU A 5 10.20 -48.76 -40.59
C GLU A 5 10.95 -47.51 -39.99
N ARG A 6 12.21 -47.67 -39.52
CA ARG A 6 13.00 -46.75 -38.64
C ARG A 6 14.39 -46.31 -39.25
N PRO A 7 15.53 -46.22 -38.52
CA PRO A 7 16.04 -45.09 -37.70
C PRO A 7 17.46 -44.57 -38.11
N VAL A 8 18.04 -43.61 -37.36
CA VAL A 8 19.50 -43.32 -37.28
C VAL A 8 19.92 -43.19 -35.80
N SER A 9 21.21 -43.34 -35.48
CA SER A 9 21.76 -43.63 -34.13
C SER A 9 22.80 -42.62 -33.60
N ASN A 10 23.12 -42.74 -32.30
CA ASN A 10 24.18 -42.04 -31.55
C ASN A 10 25.56 -41.98 -32.23
N HIS A 11 26.41 -41.05 -31.78
CA HIS A 11 27.79 -41.37 -31.45
C HIS A 11 28.39 -40.45 -30.36
N ASP A 12 29.22 -41.04 -29.50
CA ASP A 12 30.02 -40.41 -28.42
C ASP A 12 31.53 -40.48 -28.75
N GLU A 13 32.36 -39.98 -27.80
CA GLU A 13 33.85 -40.14 -27.68
C GLU A 13 34.75 -39.14 -28.46
N VAL A 14 35.95 -38.70 -27.99
CA VAL A 14 36.71 -38.97 -26.74
C VAL A 14 37.71 -37.85 -26.33
N HIS A 15 38.18 -37.91 -25.07
CA HIS A 15 39.22 -37.08 -24.42
C HIS A 15 40.60 -36.93 -25.11
N ARG A 16 41.38 -35.94 -24.62
CA ARG A 16 42.85 -36.08 -24.40
C ARG A 16 43.36 -35.34 -23.14
N GLU A 17 44.33 -35.94 -22.44
CA GLU A 17 45.00 -35.37 -21.24
C GLU A 17 46.17 -34.41 -21.57
N GLY A 18 46.55 -33.58 -20.60
CA GLY A 18 47.86 -32.90 -20.49
C GLY A 18 48.28 -32.75 -19.01
N LYS A 19 49.58 -32.86 -18.68
CA LYS A 19 50.05 -33.17 -17.29
C LYS A 19 50.93 -32.12 -16.60
N THR A 20 50.48 -31.73 -15.39
CA THR A 20 51.22 -31.48 -14.12
C THR A 20 52.61 -30.81 -14.10
N ALA A 21 52.69 -29.64 -13.44
CA ALA A 21 53.72 -29.25 -12.44
C ALA A 21 53.27 -27.94 -11.73
N GLY A 22 53.60 -27.62 -10.47
CA GLY A 22 54.28 -28.40 -9.43
C GLY A 22 55.26 -27.59 -8.56
N ARG A 23 54.80 -26.93 -7.48
CA ARG A 23 55.66 -26.36 -6.40
C ARG A 23 54.89 -26.10 -5.09
N ALA A 24 55.59 -26.07 -3.96
CA ALA A 24 55.02 -25.93 -2.60
C ALA A 24 55.99 -25.23 -1.61
N GLY A 25 55.45 -24.79 -0.46
CA GLY A 25 56.20 -24.10 0.62
C GLY A 25 56.20 -22.57 0.46
N VAL A 26 56.19 -21.75 1.52
CA VAL A 26 56.61 -21.98 2.92
C VAL A 26 55.65 -21.29 3.93
N VAL A 27 55.60 -21.81 5.16
CA VAL A 27 54.81 -21.32 6.31
C VAL A 27 55.51 -20.15 7.03
N LEU A 28 54.75 -19.21 7.60
CA LEU A 28 55.21 -18.40 8.73
C LEU A 28 54.05 -18.06 9.69
N LEU A 29 54.08 -18.68 10.88
CA LEU A 29 53.26 -18.26 12.03
C LEU A 29 53.88 -17.02 12.68
N LEU A 30 53.03 -16.18 13.30
CA LEU A 30 53.42 -15.50 14.54
C LEU A 30 52.19 -15.25 15.42
N CYS A 31 52.16 -15.85 16.60
CA CYS A 31 51.16 -15.60 17.63
C CYS A 31 51.59 -14.44 18.54
N GLY A 32 50.62 -13.75 19.15
CA GLY A 32 50.86 -12.66 20.11
C GLY A 32 49.73 -12.53 21.14
N LEU A 33 49.61 -13.50 22.06
CA LEU A 33 48.68 -13.45 23.19
C LEU A 33 49.20 -12.55 24.33
N LEU A 34 48.31 -11.79 24.96
CA LEU A 34 48.33 -11.36 26.38
C LEU A 34 47.02 -10.58 26.66
N LEU A 35 45.92 -11.17 27.16
CA LEU A 35 45.58 -11.81 28.45
C LEU A 35 45.26 -10.87 29.64
N ALA A 36 44.03 -11.07 30.15
CA ALA A 36 43.54 -10.98 31.53
C ALA A 36 43.27 -9.59 32.16
N GLY A 37 42.12 -9.49 32.86
CA GLY A 37 41.71 -8.27 33.58
C GLY A 37 40.34 -8.29 34.30
N CYS A 38 39.86 -9.44 34.83
CA CYS A 38 38.61 -9.47 35.62
C CYS A 38 38.85 -9.38 37.14
N SER A 39 38.17 -8.44 37.81
CA SER A 39 38.09 -8.28 39.27
C SER A 39 36.90 -7.35 39.63
N SER A 40 35.76 -7.81 40.15
CA SER A 40 35.49 -8.35 41.50
C SER A 40 35.16 -7.28 42.57
N SER A 41 33.86 -7.03 42.74
CA SER A 41 33.13 -6.89 44.03
C SER A 41 33.69 -6.03 45.19
N SER A 42 32.91 -4.99 45.55
CA SER A 42 32.50 -4.58 46.93
C SER A 42 33.54 -4.17 47.99
N VAL A 43 33.27 -3.05 48.71
CA VAL A 43 32.92 -3.02 50.15
C VAL A 43 32.52 -1.60 50.63
N SER A 44 31.70 -1.54 51.68
CA SER A 44 31.00 -0.42 52.36
C SER A 44 31.79 0.84 52.79
N GLY A 45 31.07 1.94 53.11
CA GLY A 45 31.61 3.04 53.94
C GLY A 45 30.72 4.27 54.18
N ASP A 46 29.53 4.11 54.81
CA ASP A 46 28.72 5.05 55.63
C ASP A 46 28.45 6.53 55.19
N GLY A 47 27.22 7.06 55.42
CA GLY A 47 26.87 8.45 55.03
C GLY A 47 25.60 9.10 55.62
N ASP A 48 24.58 8.32 55.98
CA ASP A 48 23.39 8.68 56.80
C ASP A 48 22.37 9.74 56.27
N GLY A 49 21.09 9.56 56.65
CA GLY A 49 19.96 10.47 56.38
C GLY A 49 19.26 10.31 55.01
N GLY A 50 18.03 9.79 54.88
CA GLY A 50 17.11 9.20 55.87
C GLY A 50 15.76 9.91 55.95
N LEU A 51 14.69 9.24 55.48
CA LEU A 51 13.29 9.35 55.92
C LEU A 51 12.44 8.28 55.18
N ASP A 52 11.64 7.51 55.92
CA ASP A 52 10.69 6.52 55.41
C ASP A 52 9.43 7.20 54.82
N GLY A 53 8.58 6.58 53.99
CA GLY A 53 8.54 5.20 53.46
C GLY A 53 7.12 4.59 53.57
N ALA A 54 6.76 3.69 52.62
CA ALA A 54 5.54 2.86 52.59
C ALA A 54 4.16 3.58 52.45
N ASP A 55 3.04 2.95 52.05
CA ASP A 55 2.76 1.81 51.14
C ASP A 55 1.22 1.68 50.93
N SER A 56 0.76 1.02 49.85
CA SER A 56 -0.60 0.45 49.64
C SER A 56 -1.83 1.38 49.48
N GLY A 57 -2.91 0.84 48.85
CA GLY A 57 -4.22 1.49 48.60
C GLY A 57 -5.25 1.27 49.73
N PRO A 58 -6.58 1.10 49.47
CA PRO A 58 -7.32 0.94 48.20
C PRO A 58 -8.54 1.91 48.05
N TRP A 59 -9.45 1.65 47.09
CA TRP A 59 -10.72 2.38 46.89
C TRP A 59 -11.96 1.46 46.87
N ARG A 60 -13.06 1.85 47.55
CA ARG A 60 -14.46 1.39 47.34
C ARG A 60 -15.49 2.18 48.20
N ASP A 61 -16.66 2.46 47.62
CA ASP A 61 -18.03 2.44 48.20
C ASP A 61 -18.42 3.34 49.44
N ILE A 62 -19.60 3.98 49.60
CA ILE A 62 -20.81 4.27 48.75
C ILE A 62 -21.78 5.27 49.49
N ASP A 63 -22.95 5.64 48.90
CA ASP A 63 -24.16 6.35 49.47
C ASP A 63 -24.09 7.88 49.82
N THR A 64 -25.13 8.76 49.70
CA THR A 64 -26.55 8.69 49.20
C THR A 64 -27.17 10.10 48.88
N ILE A 65 -27.90 10.24 47.76
CA ILE A 65 -29.31 10.74 47.50
C ILE A 65 -29.93 11.79 48.50
N PRO A 66 -30.68 12.88 48.10
CA PRO A 66 -31.75 12.91 47.04
C PRO A 66 -31.98 14.16 46.12
N ASP A 67 -32.69 13.84 45.02
CA ASP A 67 -33.66 14.52 44.12
C ASP A 67 -34.51 15.76 44.55
N ASP A 68 -34.63 16.80 43.69
CA ASP A 68 -35.90 17.41 43.19
C ASP A 68 -35.79 18.51 42.06
N GLY A 69 -36.69 18.49 41.04
CA GLY A 69 -37.26 19.72 40.39
C GLY A 69 -36.92 20.15 38.92
N GLU A 70 -37.95 20.22 38.05
CA GLU A 70 -38.07 20.95 36.74
C GLU A 70 -38.94 22.24 36.91
N PRO A 71 -39.27 23.10 35.89
CA PRO A 71 -38.66 23.57 34.61
C PRO A 71 -38.63 25.16 34.59
N PRO A 72 -38.91 26.02 33.55
CA PRO A 72 -39.08 25.92 32.07
C PRO A 72 -38.29 26.98 31.21
N SER A 73 -38.95 28.01 30.60
CA SER A 73 -38.56 28.64 29.30
C SER A 73 -38.93 30.14 29.08
N ASP A 74 -38.50 30.70 27.92
CA ASP A 74 -39.09 31.77 27.06
C ASP A 74 -38.75 33.31 27.15
N ASP A 75 -38.46 33.87 25.95
CA ASP A 75 -38.82 35.16 25.30
C ASP A 75 -38.59 36.61 25.85
N TYR A 76 -37.78 37.40 25.10
CA TYR A 76 -37.93 38.84 24.70
C TYR A 76 -38.11 39.96 25.80
N PRO A 77 -38.28 41.29 25.51
CA PRO A 77 -38.14 42.11 24.28
C PRO A 77 -37.21 43.37 24.40
N SER A 78 -37.26 44.27 23.40
CA SER A 78 -36.57 45.60 23.30
C SER A 78 -37.44 46.79 23.77
N ALA A 79 -36.84 47.96 24.08
CA ALA A 79 -37.43 49.33 23.90
C ALA A 79 -36.50 50.55 24.21
N ASP A 80 -36.11 51.28 23.15
CA ASP A 80 -36.17 52.74 22.88
C ASP A 80 -35.89 53.90 23.90
N GLY A 81 -35.02 54.84 23.47
CA GLY A 81 -35.25 56.32 23.48
C GLY A 81 -34.70 57.20 24.64
N ALA A 82 -34.46 58.53 24.48
CA ALA A 82 -34.35 59.40 23.28
C ALA A 82 -33.79 60.83 23.64
N GLU A 83 -33.37 61.62 22.63
CA GLU A 83 -33.16 63.11 22.58
C GLU A 83 -32.08 63.79 23.50
N SER A 84 -31.32 64.82 23.12
CA SER A 84 -30.96 65.51 21.83
C SER A 84 -29.56 66.19 22.01
N ASP A 85 -28.95 67.13 21.24
CA ASP A 85 -29.36 68.12 20.22
C ASP A 85 -28.13 68.75 19.46
N ALA A 86 -28.37 69.76 18.59
CA ALA A 86 -27.50 70.92 18.27
C ALA A 86 -26.17 70.78 17.45
N ALA A 87 -26.30 70.33 16.20
CA ALA A 87 -25.73 70.91 14.94
C ALA A 87 -24.27 71.43 14.81
N GLY A 88 -23.56 70.99 13.76
CA GLY A 88 -22.24 71.54 13.36
C GLY A 88 -21.56 70.93 12.12
N ASP A 89 -22.22 70.98 10.96
CA ASP A 89 -21.76 70.59 9.59
C ASP A 89 -20.24 70.54 9.30
N SER A 90 -19.69 69.35 8.97
CA SER A 90 -18.89 69.12 7.74
C SER A 90 -18.43 67.66 7.54
N ASP A 91 -18.56 67.18 6.30
CA ASP A 91 -17.94 65.98 5.68
C ASP A 91 -18.33 64.57 6.19
N ALA A 92 -18.36 63.62 5.25
CA ALA A 92 -18.84 62.26 5.48
C ALA A 92 -17.67 61.29 5.66
N GLY A 93 -17.26 61.09 6.91
CA GLY A 93 -16.25 60.08 7.27
C GLY A 93 -16.66 58.68 6.80
N GLN A 94 -15.69 57.94 6.25
CA GLN A 94 -15.85 56.52 5.93
C GLN A 94 -16.17 55.71 7.21
N PRO A 95 -16.80 54.53 7.09
CA PRO A 95 -16.75 53.51 8.13
C PRO A 95 -15.29 53.22 8.53
N ALA A 96 -15.09 52.78 9.78
CA ALA A 96 -13.77 52.44 10.26
C ALA A 96 -13.19 51.23 9.52
N ASP A 97 -11.89 51.31 9.26
CA ASP A 97 -11.03 50.31 8.62
C ASP A 97 -11.14 48.95 9.34
N ASP A 98 -11.67 47.92 8.67
CA ASP A 98 -11.91 46.59 9.24
C ASP A 98 -10.67 45.68 9.25
N GLY A 99 -9.59 46.22 9.84
CA GLY A 99 -8.50 45.47 10.48
C GLY A 99 -7.82 44.42 9.61
N ASP A 100 -6.96 44.88 8.69
CA ASP A 100 -6.24 44.06 7.72
C ASP A 100 -5.68 42.75 8.30
N THR A 101 -6.21 41.63 7.81
CA THR A 101 -6.07 40.31 8.45
C THR A 101 -4.74 39.62 8.13
N CYS A 102 -4.10 39.97 7.00
CA CYS A 102 -2.75 39.49 6.67
C CYS A 102 -1.63 40.42 7.19
N GLY A 103 -1.97 41.57 7.79
CA GLY A 103 -1.03 42.50 8.44
C GLY A 103 0.03 43.04 7.49
N ASP A 104 1.28 43.18 7.96
CA ASP A 104 2.40 43.69 7.15
C ASP A 104 2.77 42.81 5.93
N HIS A 105 2.06 41.70 5.69
CA HIS A 105 2.36 40.68 4.70
C HIS A 105 1.34 40.55 3.56
N CYS A 106 0.43 41.51 3.39
CA CYS A 106 -0.61 41.45 2.34
C CYS A 106 -0.10 41.68 0.90
N ALA A 107 1.18 41.99 0.72
CA ALA A 107 1.79 42.09 -0.61
C ALA A 107 1.75 40.72 -1.32
N PRO A 108 1.41 40.67 -2.63
CA PRO A 108 1.43 39.41 -3.38
C PRO A 108 2.79 38.72 -3.36
N PHE A 109 2.77 37.40 -3.36
CA PHE A 109 3.94 36.52 -3.44
C PHE A 109 3.69 35.40 -4.45
N SER A 110 4.73 34.69 -4.88
CA SER A 110 4.58 33.64 -5.88
C SER A 110 5.41 32.39 -5.63
N ILE A 111 5.01 31.30 -6.28
CA ILE A 111 5.82 30.10 -6.48
C ILE A 111 5.93 29.80 -7.97
N VAL A 112 6.97 29.07 -8.37
CA VAL A 112 7.17 28.65 -9.77
C VAL A 112 7.06 27.13 -9.88
N LEU A 113 6.12 26.68 -10.71
CA LEU A 113 6.04 25.29 -11.14
C LEU A 113 6.97 25.10 -12.35
N LEU A 114 7.95 24.21 -12.18
CA LEU A 114 8.88 23.73 -13.20
C LEU A 114 8.28 22.44 -13.80
N PRO A 115 7.80 22.49 -15.06
CA PRO A 115 7.27 21.32 -15.76
C PRO A 115 8.35 20.25 -15.98
N ASP A 116 7.95 19.15 -16.61
CA ASP A 116 8.84 18.13 -17.15
C ASP A 116 10.05 18.73 -17.91
N THR A 117 11.26 18.24 -17.63
CA THR A 117 12.52 18.76 -18.17
C THR A 117 13.36 17.72 -18.91
N GLN A 118 12.79 16.54 -19.19
CA GLN A 118 13.54 15.38 -19.67
C GLN A 118 14.32 15.65 -20.97
N TYR A 119 13.87 16.59 -21.81
CA TYR A 119 14.57 16.98 -23.04
C TYR A 119 15.63 18.09 -22.88
N TYR A 120 15.52 18.95 -21.88
CA TYR A 120 16.58 19.93 -21.57
C TYR A 120 17.85 19.22 -21.11
N THR A 121 17.71 18.10 -20.38
CA THR A 121 18.84 17.28 -19.96
C THR A 121 19.29 16.28 -21.02
N SER A 122 18.39 15.77 -21.89
CA SER A 122 18.72 14.69 -22.84
C SER A 122 19.02 15.09 -24.29
N LYS A 123 18.62 16.29 -24.75
CA LYS A 123 18.75 16.71 -26.16
C LYS A 123 19.51 18.02 -26.36
N GLN A 124 19.57 18.88 -25.34
CA GLN A 124 20.32 20.13 -25.41
C GLN A 124 21.77 19.94 -24.95
N ALA A 125 22.65 20.86 -25.35
CA ALA A 125 24.02 20.92 -24.84
C ALA A 125 24.04 21.44 -23.39
N ASP A 126 25.07 21.07 -22.64
CA ASP A 126 25.33 21.52 -21.27
C ASP A 126 25.97 22.92 -21.22
N GLY A 127 25.67 23.68 -20.16
CA GLY A 127 26.13 25.07 -19.93
C GLY A 127 25.07 26.16 -20.19
N ASP A 128 25.48 27.42 -20.06
CA ASP A 128 24.62 28.62 -19.90
C ASP A 128 23.51 28.85 -20.98
N ASN A 129 23.61 28.18 -22.13
CA ASN A 129 22.60 28.25 -23.19
C ASN A 129 21.51 27.17 -23.10
N ASN A 130 21.64 26.24 -22.16
CA ASN A 130 20.64 25.21 -21.87
C ASN A 130 19.40 25.83 -21.22
N THR A 131 18.22 25.48 -21.70
CA THR A 131 16.93 25.98 -21.21
C THR A 131 16.73 25.74 -19.72
N TYR A 132 17.21 24.64 -19.15
CA TYR A 132 17.02 24.34 -17.72
C TYR A 132 17.83 25.28 -16.82
N TYR A 133 19.05 25.65 -17.24
CA TYR A 133 19.84 26.69 -16.59
C TYR A 133 19.17 28.07 -16.71
N ARG A 134 18.58 28.38 -17.88
CA ARG A 134 17.81 29.62 -18.10
C ARG A 134 16.57 29.69 -17.22
N GLN A 135 15.91 28.58 -16.94
CA GLN A 135 14.79 28.49 -15.99
C GLN A 135 15.24 28.86 -14.57
N MET A 136 16.36 28.31 -14.08
CA MET A 136 16.88 28.67 -12.74
C MET A 136 17.37 30.12 -12.68
N GLN A 137 18.04 30.61 -13.71
CA GLN A 137 18.49 32.01 -13.77
C GLN A 137 17.30 32.99 -13.82
N TRP A 138 16.24 32.67 -14.57
CA TRP A 138 15.03 33.49 -14.58
C TRP A 138 14.40 33.60 -13.20
N ILE A 139 14.30 32.47 -12.46
CA ILE A 139 13.80 32.46 -11.08
C ILE A 139 14.65 33.40 -10.21
N ILE A 140 15.98 33.30 -10.29
CA ILE A 140 16.93 34.14 -9.53
C ILE A 140 16.78 35.63 -9.87
N ASP A 141 16.64 35.96 -11.16
CA ASP A 141 16.52 37.34 -11.63
C ASP A 141 15.19 38.00 -11.20
N HIS A 142 14.13 37.21 -10.96
CA HIS A 142 12.79 37.69 -10.62
C HIS A 142 12.42 37.54 -9.13
N LEU A 143 13.30 37.00 -8.27
CA LEU A 143 13.01 36.73 -6.85
C LEU A 143 12.39 37.92 -6.10
N GLN A 144 12.90 39.14 -6.33
CA GLN A 144 12.48 40.35 -5.63
C GLN A 144 11.25 41.01 -6.27
N ASP A 145 11.20 41.09 -7.59
CA ASP A 145 10.14 41.82 -8.32
C ASP A 145 8.82 41.02 -8.36
N ASP A 146 8.90 39.69 -8.48
CA ASP A 146 7.73 38.78 -8.46
C ASP A 146 7.54 38.08 -7.09
N ASN A 147 8.37 38.44 -6.08
CA ASN A 147 8.34 37.94 -4.70
C ASN A 147 8.22 36.39 -4.64
N ILE A 148 9.17 35.70 -5.28
CA ILE A 148 9.16 34.24 -5.44
C ILE A 148 9.69 33.58 -4.17
N LEU A 149 8.83 32.81 -3.48
CA LEU A 149 9.16 32.15 -2.21
C LEU A 149 9.55 30.68 -2.35
N PHE A 150 9.16 30.01 -3.44
CA PHE A 150 9.40 28.57 -3.65
C PHE A 150 9.37 28.15 -5.13
N ALA A 151 10.09 27.10 -5.50
CA ALA A 151 9.99 26.43 -6.80
C ALA A 151 9.70 24.92 -6.67
N ILE A 152 8.79 24.37 -7.48
CA ILE A 152 8.35 22.97 -7.42
C ILE A 152 8.63 22.29 -8.75
N HIS A 153 9.44 21.23 -8.76
CA HIS A 153 9.64 20.39 -9.94
C HIS A 153 8.60 19.27 -10.04
N LEU A 154 8.06 19.04 -11.25
CA LEU A 154 6.92 18.14 -11.49
C LEU A 154 7.31 16.77 -12.07
N GLY A 155 8.48 16.24 -11.70
CA GLY A 155 9.01 14.96 -12.22
C GLY A 155 9.70 15.04 -13.58
N ASP A 156 10.14 13.88 -14.05
CA ASP A 156 10.98 13.64 -15.24
C ASP A 156 12.04 14.73 -15.48
N ILE A 157 13.00 14.71 -14.54
CA ILE A 157 14.23 15.50 -14.55
C ILE A 157 15.17 15.00 -15.68
N THR A 158 15.08 13.71 -16.00
CA THR A 158 15.90 13.01 -17.00
C THR A 158 15.04 12.14 -17.91
N ASN A 159 15.48 11.92 -19.16
CA ASN A 159 14.78 11.05 -20.12
C ASN A 159 15.17 9.57 -19.98
N ASN A 160 16.37 9.31 -19.49
CA ASN A 160 16.99 7.98 -19.53
C ASN A 160 17.72 7.65 -18.22
N ASN A 161 17.52 8.43 -17.15
CA ASN A 161 18.17 8.22 -15.85
C ASN A 161 19.70 8.06 -15.96
N THR A 162 20.36 8.84 -16.83
CA THR A 162 21.82 8.74 -17.02
C THR A 162 22.57 9.77 -16.18
N ALA A 163 23.76 9.39 -15.73
CA ALA A 163 24.68 10.24 -14.97
C ALA A 163 25.06 11.57 -15.67
N GLU A 164 24.89 11.65 -16.99
CA GLU A 164 25.09 12.89 -17.76
C GLU A 164 23.87 13.83 -17.65
N GLN A 165 22.65 13.29 -17.78
CA GLN A 165 21.40 14.04 -17.66
C GLN A 165 21.19 14.56 -16.24
N TRP A 166 21.41 13.71 -15.24
CA TRP A 166 21.37 14.08 -13.82
C TRP A 166 22.41 15.14 -13.44
N ARG A 167 23.59 15.11 -14.07
CA ARG A 167 24.61 16.14 -13.86
C ARG A 167 24.15 17.52 -14.35
N ILE A 168 23.56 17.59 -15.54
CA ILE A 168 22.99 18.82 -16.10
C ILE A 168 21.92 19.39 -15.15
N ALA A 169 20.97 18.55 -14.72
CA ALA A 169 19.93 18.94 -13.76
C ALA A 169 20.50 19.45 -12.43
N SER A 170 21.42 18.69 -11.84
CA SER A 170 22.02 19.01 -10.55
C SER A 170 22.82 20.31 -10.57
N GLN A 171 23.48 20.62 -11.70
CA GLN A 171 24.22 21.87 -11.90
C GLN A 171 23.31 23.07 -12.23
N ALA A 172 22.19 22.88 -12.94
CA ALA A 172 21.19 23.94 -13.08
C ALA A 172 20.64 24.34 -11.70
N HIS A 173 20.20 23.37 -10.90
CA HIS A 173 19.72 23.60 -9.52
C HIS A 173 20.79 24.12 -8.56
N ALA A 174 22.08 23.96 -8.85
CA ALA A 174 23.15 24.55 -8.03
C ALA A 174 23.11 26.09 -8.04
N LEU A 175 22.52 26.71 -9.09
CA LEU A 175 22.25 28.15 -9.10
C LEU A 175 21.24 28.54 -8.01
N LEU A 176 20.20 27.72 -7.79
CA LEU A 176 19.22 27.92 -6.71
C LEU A 176 19.85 27.69 -5.33
N ASP A 177 20.75 26.70 -5.19
CA ASP A 177 21.52 26.48 -3.96
C ASP A 177 22.40 27.68 -3.60
N GLU A 178 23.16 28.23 -4.56
CA GLU A 178 24.05 29.37 -4.36
C GLU A 178 23.27 30.68 -4.08
N ALA A 179 22.11 30.85 -4.70
CA ALA A 179 21.19 31.97 -4.42
C ALA A 179 20.35 31.78 -3.14
N GLY A 180 20.34 30.59 -2.53
CA GLY A 180 19.59 30.27 -1.32
C GLY A 180 18.08 30.08 -1.52
N VAL A 181 17.63 29.87 -2.76
CA VAL A 181 16.21 29.78 -3.13
C VAL A 181 15.58 28.48 -2.59
N PRO A 182 14.39 28.52 -1.96
CA PRO A 182 13.65 27.33 -1.59
C PRO A 182 13.09 26.57 -2.80
N TYR A 183 13.29 25.26 -2.86
CA TYR A 183 12.73 24.43 -3.92
C TYR A 183 12.51 22.96 -3.51
N SER A 184 11.63 22.26 -4.22
CA SER A 184 11.46 20.80 -4.12
C SER A 184 11.61 20.10 -5.46
N VAL A 185 11.96 18.81 -5.39
CA VAL A 185 12.11 17.89 -6.52
C VAL A 185 11.44 16.57 -6.19
N LEU A 186 10.96 15.88 -7.23
CA LEU A 186 10.42 14.52 -7.21
C LEU A 186 10.79 13.82 -8.53
N PRO A 187 10.90 12.48 -8.55
CA PRO A 187 11.21 11.71 -9.75
C PRO A 187 9.94 11.37 -10.55
N GLY A 188 10.05 11.42 -11.88
CA GLY A 188 9.05 10.83 -12.78
C GLY A 188 9.41 9.39 -13.20
N ASN A 189 8.70 8.84 -14.19
CA ASN A 189 8.94 7.47 -14.70
C ASN A 189 10.23 7.34 -15.53
N HIS A 190 10.61 8.36 -16.31
CA HIS A 190 11.88 8.37 -17.02
C HIS A 190 13.08 8.45 -16.06
N ASP A 191 12.91 9.08 -14.89
CA ASP A 191 13.89 9.10 -13.80
C ASP A 191 14.14 7.73 -13.13
N TYR A 192 13.27 6.74 -13.36
CA TYR A 192 13.40 5.36 -12.86
C TYR A 192 13.89 4.36 -13.92
N LEU A 193 14.28 4.79 -15.12
CA LEU A 193 14.64 3.86 -16.19
C LEU A 193 16.01 3.20 -15.98
N VAL A 194 16.06 1.88 -16.14
CA VAL A 194 17.28 1.08 -16.21
C VAL A 194 17.24 0.28 -17.50
N ASN A 195 18.16 0.55 -18.42
CA ASN A 195 18.19 -0.01 -19.78
C ASN A 195 16.88 0.18 -20.58
N GLY A 196 16.10 1.23 -20.28
CA GLY A 196 14.82 1.53 -20.93
C GLY A 196 13.58 0.87 -20.29
N HIS A 197 13.74 0.16 -19.17
CA HIS A 197 12.64 -0.40 -18.38
C HIS A 197 12.53 0.32 -17.03
N PHE A 198 11.31 0.53 -16.52
CA PHE A 198 11.10 1.12 -15.19
C PHE A 198 11.64 0.18 -14.11
N LYS A 199 12.48 0.68 -13.20
CA LYS A 199 12.89 -0.02 -11.98
C LYS A 199 13.01 0.99 -10.84
N ARG A 200 12.07 0.92 -9.86
CA ARG A 200 11.96 1.89 -8.75
C ARG A 200 13.26 2.01 -7.94
N ASN A 201 13.95 0.90 -7.68
CA ASN A 201 15.24 0.89 -6.97
C ASN A 201 16.45 1.23 -7.87
N GLY A 202 16.21 1.80 -9.07
CA GLY A 202 17.22 2.09 -10.08
C GLY A 202 17.44 3.57 -10.39
N SER A 203 16.67 4.49 -9.79
CA SER A 203 16.87 5.93 -10.01
C SER A 203 18.19 6.43 -9.41
N LEU A 204 18.90 7.28 -10.13
CA LEU A 204 20.07 8.00 -9.63
C LEU A 204 19.71 9.31 -8.91
N MET A 205 18.44 9.64 -8.72
CA MET A 205 18.02 10.90 -8.07
C MET A 205 18.73 11.15 -6.74
N GLY A 206 18.85 10.11 -5.90
CA GLY A 206 19.53 10.19 -4.60
C GLY A 206 21.04 10.49 -4.66
N ASP A 207 21.72 10.23 -5.78
CA ASP A 207 23.14 10.60 -5.96
C ASP A 207 23.33 12.10 -6.25
N TYR A 208 22.32 12.75 -6.84
CA TYR A 208 22.40 14.11 -7.39
C TYR A 208 21.55 15.14 -6.64
N PHE A 209 20.49 14.69 -5.97
CA PHE A 209 19.64 15.43 -5.04
C PHE A 209 19.52 14.69 -3.69
N PRO A 210 20.62 14.24 -3.06
CA PRO A 210 20.54 13.54 -1.78
C PRO A 210 19.91 14.43 -0.71
N PRO A 211 19.25 13.87 0.32
CA PRO A 211 18.77 14.63 1.47
C PRO A 211 19.83 15.53 2.13
N SER A 212 21.12 15.18 2.04
CA SER A 212 22.24 16.00 2.53
C SER A 212 22.46 17.32 1.76
N ARG A 213 21.89 17.48 0.55
CA ARG A 213 21.82 18.75 -0.21
C ARG A 213 20.85 19.75 0.43
N PHE A 214 19.84 19.24 1.15
CA PHE A 214 18.77 20.03 1.76
C PHE A 214 18.88 20.12 3.29
N ALA A 215 19.57 19.17 3.93
CA ALA A 215 19.75 19.09 5.37
C ALA A 215 20.30 20.40 5.97
N GLY A 216 19.60 20.93 6.98
CA GLY A 216 19.96 22.17 7.66
C GLY A 216 19.44 23.46 6.99
N LYS A 217 18.83 23.39 5.79
CA LYS A 217 18.04 24.50 5.25
C LYS A 217 16.72 24.59 6.03
N ALA A 218 16.38 25.77 6.54
CA ALA A 218 15.21 25.97 7.41
C ALA A 218 13.85 25.67 6.73
N TRP A 219 13.82 25.62 5.40
CA TRP A 219 12.64 25.27 4.60
C TRP A 219 12.50 23.77 4.31
N TYR A 220 13.46 22.92 4.66
CA TYR A 220 13.38 21.48 4.39
C TYR A 220 12.80 20.74 5.60
N GLY A 221 11.63 20.11 5.43
CA GLY A 221 10.92 19.39 6.49
C GLY A 221 11.44 17.96 6.69
N GLY A 222 11.66 17.23 5.59
CA GLY A 222 12.17 15.86 5.63
C GLY A 222 11.90 15.05 4.37
N HIS A 223 12.06 13.74 4.47
CA HIS A 223 11.84 12.77 3.39
C HIS A 223 11.36 11.42 3.94
N TYR A 224 10.78 10.60 3.05
CA TYR A 224 10.58 9.18 3.29
C TYR A 224 11.85 8.40 2.92
N GLY A 225 12.08 7.26 3.59
CA GLY A 225 13.21 6.37 3.27
C GLY A 225 14.57 7.04 3.48
N THR A 226 15.48 6.86 2.52
CA THR A 226 16.88 7.35 2.58
C THR A 226 17.35 8.05 1.31
N ASP A 227 16.54 8.02 0.24
CA ASP A 227 16.91 8.45 -1.12
C ASP A 227 16.52 9.91 -1.43
N GLY A 228 15.50 10.44 -0.75
CA GLY A 228 14.92 11.76 -1.04
C GLY A 228 13.89 11.77 -2.16
N ASN A 229 13.50 10.61 -2.70
CA ASN A 229 12.52 10.48 -3.80
C ASN A 229 11.12 11.00 -3.42
N ASN A 230 10.79 10.97 -2.12
CA ASN A 230 9.62 11.64 -1.55
C ASN A 230 10.08 12.59 -0.46
N SER A 231 9.67 13.86 -0.51
CA SER A 231 10.12 14.88 0.43
C SER A 231 9.03 15.91 0.77
N PHE A 232 9.21 16.64 1.85
CA PHE A 232 8.36 17.79 2.16
C PHE A 232 9.18 19.00 2.61
N ALA A 233 8.66 20.17 2.27
CA ALA A 233 9.30 21.47 2.47
C ALA A 233 8.27 22.55 2.82
N TYR A 234 8.74 23.66 3.36
CA TYR A 234 7.91 24.77 3.82
C TYR A 234 8.26 26.06 3.09
N PHE A 235 7.26 26.94 2.95
CA PHE A 235 7.47 28.37 2.79
C PHE A 235 6.43 29.14 3.60
N SER A 236 6.67 30.43 3.82
CA SER A 236 5.76 31.27 4.61
C SER A 236 5.77 32.72 4.15
N ASN A 237 4.64 33.38 4.31
CA ASN A 237 4.48 34.81 4.12
C ASN A 237 3.84 35.38 5.41
N GLY A 238 4.66 35.94 6.29
CA GLY A 238 4.21 36.37 7.62
C GLY A 238 3.71 35.19 8.45
N GLY A 239 2.45 35.26 8.90
CA GLY A 239 1.78 34.16 9.61
C GLY A 239 1.28 33.03 8.71
N GLN A 240 1.20 33.26 7.39
CA GLN A 240 0.70 32.30 6.41
C GLN A 240 1.77 31.23 6.19
N ARG A 241 1.42 29.96 6.39
CA ARG A 241 2.36 28.82 6.32
C ARG A 241 1.90 27.80 5.31
N PHE A 242 2.85 27.29 4.53
CA PHE A 242 2.60 26.38 3.43
C PHE A 242 3.50 25.15 3.56
N LEU A 243 2.95 24.00 3.21
CA LEU A 243 3.68 22.74 3.13
C LEU A 243 3.59 22.23 1.69
N VAL A 244 4.73 22.03 1.06
CA VAL A 244 4.86 21.39 -0.25
C VAL A 244 5.27 19.94 -0.02
N LEU A 245 4.39 19.01 -0.33
CA LEU A 245 4.64 17.57 -0.28
C LEU A 245 4.96 17.10 -1.71
N SER A 246 6.14 16.55 -1.95
CA SER A 246 6.63 16.11 -3.27
C SER A 246 6.80 14.60 -3.28
N LEU A 247 6.03 13.90 -4.13
CA LEU A 247 5.89 12.44 -4.13
C LEU A 247 6.31 11.81 -5.47
N GLU A 248 6.93 10.63 -5.40
CA GLU A 248 7.44 9.85 -6.52
C GLU A 248 6.38 9.46 -7.56
N TYR A 249 6.79 9.12 -8.78
CA TYR A 249 5.92 8.51 -9.78
C TYR A 249 5.20 7.27 -9.20
N ALA A 250 3.86 7.29 -9.23
CA ALA A 250 3.00 6.29 -8.61
C ALA A 250 3.40 5.99 -7.15
N PRO A 251 3.05 6.86 -6.18
CA PRO A 251 3.46 6.71 -4.79
C PRO A 251 3.04 5.36 -4.20
N ARG A 252 3.96 4.70 -3.48
CA ARG A 252 3.68 3.42 -2.80
C ARG A 252 2.75 3.62 -1.61
N LYS A 253 2.07 2.56 -1.16
CA LYS A 253 1.13 2.67 -0.04
C LYS A 253 1.76 3.24 1.24
N ASP A 254 2.94 2.74 1.63
CA ASP A 254 3.65 3.25 2.82
C ASP A 254 4.07 4.73 2.69
N VAL A 255 4.27 5.21 1.46
CA VAL A 255 4.52 6.63 1.16
C VAL A 255 3.25 7.47 1.31
N LEU A 256 2.08 6.95 0.94
CA LEU A 256 0.80 7.62 1.21
C LEU A 256 0.51 7.69 2.71
N CYS A 257 0.87 6.65 3.47
CA CYS A 257 0.77 6.65 4.93
C CYS A 257 1.66 7.72 5.57
N TRP A 258 2.96 7.74 5.21
CA TRP A 258 3.88 8.80 5.62
C TRP A 258 3.41 10.20 5.21
N ALA A 259 2.85 10.34 4.00
CA ALA A 259 2.31 11.60 3.50
C ALA A 259 1.11 12.09 4.32
N ARG A 260 0.17 11.20 4.67
CA ARG A 260 -0.94 11.50 5.60
C ARG A 260 -0.38 11.97 6.94
N ASP A 261 0.54 11.21 7.54
CA ASP A 261 1.09 11.52 8.86
C ASP A 261 1.81 12.89 8.87
N VAL A 262 2.46 13.26 7.76
CA VAL A 262 3.01 14.60 7.54
C VAL A 262 1.91 15.67 7.44
N ILE A 263 0.82 15.43 6.71
CA ILE A 263 -0.29 16.40 6.57
C ILE A 263 -1.05 16.59 7.88
N GLU A 264 -1.30 15.51 8.64
CA GLU A 264 -1.97 15.53 9.94
C GLU A 264 -1.14 16.28 10.99
N ALA A 265 0.18 16.09 10.99
CA ALA A 265 1.11 16.81 11.87
C ALA A 265 1.24 18.32 11.58
N HIS A 266 0.72 18.81 10.45
CA HIS A 266 0.76 20.22 10.05
C HIS A 266 -0.66 20.81 9.85
N PRO A 267 -1.50 20.83 10.91
CA PRO A 267 -2.91 21.25 10.84
C PRO A 267 -3.10 22.71 10.43
N ASP A 268 -2.06 23.53 10.62
CA ASP A 268 -2.08 24.98 10.47
C ASP A 268 -1.24 25.49 9.29
N HIS A 269 -0.97 24.60 8.33
CA HIS A 269 -0.32 24.87 7.05
C HIS A 269 -1.29 24.61 5.89
N HIS A 270 -1.23 25.43 4.84
CA HIS A 270 -1.91 25.16 3.58
C HIS A 270 -1.07 24.18 2.74
N VAL A 271 -1.62 23.00 2.44
CA VAL A 271 -0.87 21.92 1.79
C VAL A 271 -1.03 21.94 0.26
N ILE A 272 0.11 21.91 -0.42
CA ILE A 272 0.26 21.67 -1.86
C ILE A 272 0.86 20.28 -2.05
N VAL A 273 0.17 19.39 -2.77
CA VAL A 273 0.68 18.07 -3.13
C VAL A 273 1.24 18.12 -4.56
N ALA A 274 2.46 17.63 -4.76
CA ALA A 274 3.12 17.51 -6.05
C ALA A 274 3.46 16.04 -6.33
N THR A 275 3.15 15.55 -7.53
CA THR A 275 3.62 14.25 -8.03
C THR A 275 3.69 14.29 -9.55
N HIS A 276 4.45 13.38 -10.18
CA HIS A 276 4.62 13.40 -11.63
C HIS A 276 3.31 13.06 -12.36
N CYS A 277 2.63 11.96 -11.98
CA CYS A 277 1.45 11.46 -12.68
C CYS A 277 0.19 11.62 -11.81
N TYR A 278 -0.75 12.47 -12.20
CA TYR A 278 -2.01 12.67 -11.47
C TYR A 278 -3.18 12.93 -12.41
N LEU A 279 -3.28 14.14 -12.98
CA LEU A 279 -4.28 14.44 -14.00
C LEU A 279 -3.86 13.90 -15.38
N THR A 280 -4.85 13.52 -16.18
CA THR A 280 -4.72 13.17 -17.60
C THR A 280 -5.70 13.97 -18.46
N HIS A 281 -5.49 13.99 -19.78
CA HIS A 281 -6.21 14.83 -20.75
C HIS A 281 -7.73 14.89 -20.52
N GLY A 282 -8.29 16.10 -20.46
CA GLY A 282 -9.69 16.35 -20.12
C GLY A 282 -9.98 16.44 -18.62
N GLY A 283 -8.95 16.40 -17.77
CA GLY A 283 -9.06 16.47 -16.31
C GLY A 283 -9.49 15.15 -15.66
N GLY A 284 -9.05 14.02 -16.22
CA GLY A 284 -9.30 12.68 -15.67
C GLY A 284 -8.10 12.14 -14.87
N TYR A 285 -8.19 10.87 -14.45
CA TYR A 285 -7.06 10.12 -13.85
C TYR A 285 -6.65 8.88 -14.68
N ALA A 286 -7.40 8.58 -15.74
CA ALA A 286 -7.23 7.35 -16.50
C ALA A 286 -5.92 7.38 -17.29
N GLY A 287 -5.06 6.38 -17.08
CA GLY A 287 -3.73 6.29 -17.68
C GLY A 287 -2.58 6.81 -16.81
N CYS A 288 -2.83 7.27 -15.57
CA CYS A 288 -1.78 7.65 -14.60
C CYS A 288 -1.80 6.74 -13.36
N PRO A 289 -0.76 5.93 -13.07
CA PRO A 289 0.34 5.57 -13.98
C PRO A 289 -0.17 4.71 -15.15
N THR A 290 0.58 4.70 -16.26
CA THR A 290 0.30 3.82 -17.40
C THR A 290 0.79 2.40 -17.14
N ASP A 291 -0.01 1.41 -17.50
CA ASP A 291 0.24 -0.02 -17.30
C ASP A 291 1.54 -0.49 -18.02
N SER A 292 1.99 0.27 -19.02
CA SER A 292 3.25 0.03 -19.76
C SER A 292 4.54 0.16 -18.93
N TYR A 293 4.47 0.69 -17.71
CA TYR A 293 5.61 0.73 -16.77
C TYR A 293 5.52 -0.30 -15.64
N ASP A 294 4.47 -1.14 -15.62
CA ASP A 294 4.34 -2.33 -14.77
C ASP A 294 4.75 -2.11 -13.31
N THR A 295 4.12 -1.11 -12.66
CA THR A 295 4.54 -0.62 -11.35
C THR A 295 3.42 -0.58 -10.32
N LEU A 296 3.74 -1.08 -9.12
CA LEU A 296 2.90 -0.91 -7.93
C LEU A 296 3.00 0.54 -7.45
N GLY A 297 1.84 1.14 -7.16
CA GLY A 297 1.73 2.51 -6.70
C GLY A 297 0.41 3.17 -7.11
N ALA A 298 0.11 4.29 -6.45
CA ALA A 298 -1.16 5.00 -6.56
C ALA A 298 -1.35 5.66 -7.93
N SER A 299 -2.56 5.53 -8.46
CA SER A 299 -3.06 6.36 -9.55
C SER A 299 -3.45 7.76 -9.06
N GLY A 300 -3.76 8.66 -10.00
CA GLY A 300 -4.36 9.95 -9.66
C GLY A 300 -5.70 9.80 -8.93
N ARG A 301 -6.43 8.70 -9.15
CA ARG A 301 -7.63 8.36 -8.36
C ARG A 301 -7.25 7.99 -6.94
N ASP A 302 -6.32 7.08 -6.75
CA ASP A 302 -6.01 6.54 -5.42
C ASP A 302 -5.37 7.62 -4.54
N LEU A 303 -4.55 8.50 -5.13
CA LEU A 303 -4.09 9.74 -4.48
C LEU A 303 -5.26 10.67 -4.07
N TRP A 304 -6.27 10.84 -4.94
CA TRP A 304 -7.45 11.61 -4.57
C TRP A 304 -8.20 10.98 -3.40
N GLU A 305 -8.50 9.67 -3.49
CA GLU A 305 -9.39 8.97 -2.58
C GLU A 305 -8.72 8.65 -1.22
N GLU A 306 -7.43 8.30 -1.20
CA GLU A 306 -6.70 7.96 0.03
C GLU A 306 -6.03 9.16 0.73
N LEU A 307 -5.50 10.14 -0.03
CA LEU A 307 -4.62 11.19 0.53
C LEU A 307 -5.18 12.62 0.43
N ILE A 308 -5.85 13.00 -0.66
CA ILE A 308 -6.22 14.41 -0.88
C ILE A 308 -7.62 14.73 -0.36
N ALA A 309 -8.62 13.89 -0.68
CA ALA A 309 -10.01 14.12 -0.31
C ALA A 309 -10.30 14.09 1.22
N PRO A 310 -9.58 13.31 2.05
CA PRO A 310 -9.82 13.34 3.50
C PRO A 310 -9.37 14.64 4.18
N HIS A 311 -8.41 15.38 3.62
CA HIS A 311 -7.69 16.43 4.34
C HIS A 311 -8.17 17.85 4.01
N SER A 312 -8.83 18.48 4.97
CA SER A 312 -9.31 19.87 4.89
C SER A 312 -8.24 20.96 4.67
N ASN A 313 -6.97 20.67 4.95
CA ASN A 313 -5.84 21.58 4.76
C ASN A 313 -5.13 21.42 3.41
N VAL A 314 -5.45 20.39 2.62
CA VAL A 314 -5.01 20.27 1.22
C VAL A 314 -5.91 21.13 0.34
N PHE A 315 -5.30 21.99 -0.49
CA PHE A 315 -6.03 22.91 -1.37
C PHE A 315 -5.54 22.91 -2.82
N MET A 316 -4.37 22.33 -3.10
CA MET A 316 -3.76 22.34 -4.42
C MET A 316 -3.03 21.02 -4.69
N VAL A 317 -3.19 20.53 -5.92
CA VAL A 317 -2.46 19.37 -6.44
C VAL A 317 -1.81 19.78 -7.77
N VAL A 318 -0.51 19.56 -7.94
CA VAL A 318 0.26 19.92 -9.13
C VAL A 318 0.95 18.70 -9.74
N SER A 319 0.93 18.58 -11.08
CA SER A 319 1.46 17.40 -11.79
C SER A 319 1.95 17.68 -13.21
N GLY A 320 2.75 16.74 -13.74
CA GLY A 320 3.29 16.73 -15.09
C GLY A 320 2.90 15.44 -15.83
N HIS A 321 3.88 14.76 -16.45
CA HIS A 321 3.75 13.49 -17.19
C HIS A 321 2.92 13.52 -18.48
N VAL A 322 1.67 13.99 -18.39
CA VAL A 322 0.77 14.05 -19.53
C VAL A 322 0.93 15.41 -20.18
N GLY A 323 1.67 15.44 -21.28
CA GLY A 323 2.00 16.61 -22.12
C GLY A 323 0.80 17.44 -22.55
N ASP A 324 0.30 18.24 -21.61
CA ASP A 324 -0.99 18.88 -21.58
C ASP A 324 -1.04 20.02 -20.53
N SER A 325 -2.16 20.76 -20.48
CA SER A 325 -2.42 21.78 -19.46
C SER A 325 -3.87 21.70 -18.99
N GLU A 326 -4.09 21.54 -17.69
CA GLU A 326 -5.43 21.41 -17.11
C GLU A 326 -5.53 22.19 -15.81
N HIS A 327 -6.73 22.72 -15.54
CA HIS A 327 -7.14 23.21 -14.22
C HIS A 327 -8.52 22.66 -13.88
N ARG A 328 -8.62 21.97 -12.75
CA ARG A 328 -9.88 21.41 -12.24
C ARG A 328 -10.11 21.84 -10.80
N LEU A 329 -11.37 21.97 -10.44
CA LEU A 329 -11.81 22.23 -9.07
C LEU A 329 -12.67 21.06 -8.64
N LYS A 330 -12.28 20.42 -7.54
CA LYS A 330 -13.07 19.41 -6.83
C LYS A 330 -13.36 19.86 -5.41
N THR A 331 -14.33 19.20 -4.78
CA THR A 331 -14.65 19.36 -3.37
C THR A 331 -14.14 18.13 -2.63
N SER A 332 -13.34 18.32 -1.59
CA SER A 332 -12.89 17.25 -0.68
C SER A 332 -14.04 16.77 0.22
N ASN A 333 -13.86 15.65 0.92
CA ASN A 333 -14.89 15.07 1.81
C ASN A 333 -15.35 16.10 2.86
N THR A 334 -14.38 16.80 3.44
CA THR A 334 -14.55 17.94 4.38
C THR A 334 -15.23 19.19 3.79
N GLY A 335 -15.69 19.17 2.54
CA GLY A 335 -16.37 20.27 1.88
C GLY A 335 -15.44 21.39 1.37
N ARG A 336 -14.12 21.22 1.44
CA ARG A 336 -13.14 22.24 1.04
C ARG A 336 -12.82 22.18 -0.47
N PRO A 337 -12.57 23.31 -1.14
CA PRO A 337 -12.17 23.32 -2.54
C PRO A 337 -10.71 22.87 -2.70
N VAL A 338 -10.46 21.98 -3.68
CA VAL A 338 -9.12 21.55 -4.07
C VAL A 338 -8.91 21.85 -5.55
N HIS A 339 -7.82 22.53 -5.87
CA HIS A 339 -7.44 22.91 -7.22
C HIS A 339 -6.38 21.96 -7.79
N GLU A 340 -6.79 21.14 -8.74
CA GLU A 340 -5.94 20.17 -9.43
C GLU A 340 -5.38 20.81 -10.71
N ILE A 341 -4.07 20.69 -10.92
CA ILE A 341 -3.34 21.41 -11.96
C ILE A 341 -2.39 20.45 -12.69
N LEU A 342 -2.43 20.48 -14.02
CA LEU A 342 -1.49 19.79 -14.91
C LEU A 342 -0.63 20.82 -15.65
N VAL A 343 0.67 20.59 -15.71
CA VAL A 343 1.64 21.45 -16.42
C VAL A 343 2.72 20.58 -17.07
N ASP A 344 2.57 20.24 -18.35
CA ASP A 344 3.65 19.63 -19.13
C ASP A 344 3.74 20.20 -20.57
N TYR A 345 4.92 20.74 -20.89
CA TYR A 345 5.27 21.33 -22.19
C TYR A 345 6.48 20.66 -22.85
N GLN A 346 6.85 19.45 -22.43
CA GLN A 346 8.02 18.71 -22.94
C GLN A 346 8.03 18.56 -24.47
N PHE A 347 6.84 18.46 -25.08
CA PHE A 347 6.69 18.22 -26.52
C PHE A 347 6.91 19.45 -27.40
N GLU A 348 7.07 20.64 -26.83
CA GLU A 348 7.36 21.84 -27.62
C GLU A 348 8.74 21.76 -28.30
N GLY A 349 8.83 22.35 -29.50
CA GLY A 349 10.03 22.38 -30.33
C GLY A 349 10.89 23.62 -30.08
N GLU A 350 12.15 23.58 -30.52
CA GLU A 350 13.03 24.77 -30.46
C GLU A 350 12.49 25.89 -31.36
N CYS A 351 12.09 27.01 -30.76
CA CYS A 351 11.61 28.18 -31.49
C CYS A 351 12.67 29.30 -31.50
N GLY A 352 13.38 29.43 -32.63
CA GLY A 352 14.44 30.42 -32.80
C GLY A 352 13.95 31.73 -33.44
N ALA A 353 14.23 32.88 -32.81
CA ALA A 353 13.81 34.20 -33.31
C ALA A 353 14.40 34.61 -34.69
N ALA A 354 15.31 33.81 -35.24
CA ALA A 354 15.86 33.97 -36.59
C ALA A 354 15.00 33.31 -37.69
N ASP A 355 14.17 32.31 -37.34
CA ASP A 355 13.28 31.60 -38.28
C ASP A 355 12.04 31.04 -37.56
N SER A 356 10.99 31.86 -37.46
CA SER A 356 9.72 31.45 -36.85
C SER A 356 8.90 30.45 -37.68
N SER A 357 9.37 30.03 -38.87
CA SER A 357 8.73 28.93 -39.61
C SER A 357 9.04 27.55 -39.01
N LEU A 358 10.06 27.44 -38.16
CA LEU A 358 10.36 26.23 -37.39
C LEU A 358 9.26 25.88 -36.37
N CYS A 359 8.45 26.87 -35.97
CA CYS A 359 7.44 26.73 -34.91
C CYS A 359 6.11 26.11 -35.36
N SER A 360 5.83 25.92 -36.68
CA SER A 360 4.53 25.39 -37.14
C SER A 360 4.54 23.92 -37.57
N ASP A 361 5.72 23.32 -37.78
CA ASP A 361 5.85 22.09 -38.59
C ASP A 361 6.43 20.88 -37.82
N ASN A 362 6.81 21.03 -36.55
CA ASN A 362 7.61 20.04 -35.81
C ASN A 362 6.89 19.33 -34.64
N CYS A 363 5.61 19.62 -34.38
CA CYS A 363 4.87 19.12 -33.22
C CYS A 363 4.83 17.58 -33.18
N ARG A 364 5.45 16.98 -32.16
CA ARG A 364 5.57 15.52 -31.92
C ARG A 364 6.16 14.67 -33.08
N THR A 365 6.77 15.26 -34.10
CA THR A 365 7.41 14.51 -35.23
C THR A 365 8.79 13.91 -34.89
N GLY A 366 9.25 14.06 -33.64
CA GLY A 366 10.52 13.52 -33.14
C GLY A 366 11.54 14.60 -32.73
N MET A 367 11.35 15.85 -33.17
CA MET A 367 12.25 17.00 -32.90
C MET A 367 11.74 17.92 -31.78
N TYR A 368 11.13 17.34 -30.74
CA TYR A 368 10.74 18.04 -29.51
C TYR A 368 11.93 18.12 -28.55
N HIS A 369 12.21 19.32 -28.04
CA HIS A 369 13.36 19.64 -27.19
C HIS A 369 12.94 20.34 -25.88
N GLY A 370 11.64 20.59 -25.72
CA GLY A 370 11.07 21.58 -24.80
C GLY A 370 11.37 23.01 -25.28
N ASN A 371 10.59 23.99 -24.79
CA ASN A 371 10.73 25.41 -25.15
C ASN A 371 10.62 26.36 -23.95
N GLY A 372 11.15 25.95 -22.79
CA GLY A 372 11.39 26.79 -21.60
C GLY A 372 10.18 27.22 -20.78
N TRP A 373 8.98 26.74 -21.12
CA TRP A 373 7.73 27.09 -20.45
C TRP A 373 7.74 26.70 -18.96
N MET A 374 7.15 27.56 -18.13
CA MET A 374 6.95 27.43 -16.69
C MET A 374 5.59 28.03 -16.29
N ARG A 375 5.06 27.65 -15.14
CA ARG A 375 3.85 28.26 -14.56
C ARG A 375 4.16 28.93 -13.23
N GLN A 376 4.12 30.26 -13.23
CA GLN A 376 4.12 31.06 -12.02
C GLN A 376 2.71 31.04 -11.42
N VAL A 377 2.61 30.79 -10.11
CA VAL A 377 1.37 30.82 -9.34
C VAL A 377 1.51 31.93 -8.30
N VAL A 378 0.70 32.98 -8.44
CA VAL A 378 0.77 34.19 -7.61
C VAL A 378 -0.40 34.19 -6.64
N PHE A 379 -0.09 34.36 -5.36
CA PHE A 379 -1.00 34.47 -4.25
C PHE A 379 -1.16 35.95 -3.87
N ASP A 380 -2.39 36.38 -3.63
CA ASP A 380 -2.76 37.77 -3.36
C ASP A 380 -3.61 37.79 -2.08
N PRO A 381 -2.99 37.95 -0.89
CA PRO A 381 -3.71 37.90 0.39
C PRO A 381 -4.75 39.01 0.56
N ASP A 382 -4.44 40.25 0.15
CA ASP A 382 -5.36 41.40 0.11
C ASP A 382 -6.67 41.05 -0.62
N ARG A 383 -6.60 40.25 -1.69
CA ARG A 383 -7.76 39.88 -2.51
C ARG A 383 -8.30 38.48 -2.22
N LEU A 384 -7.68 37.73 -1.32
CA LEU A 384 -7.92 36.30 -1.10
C LEU A 384 -7.96 35.51 -2.42
N THR A 385 -7.04 35.78 -3.36
CA THR A 385 -7.00 35.09 -4.67
C THR A 385 -5.67 34.44 -4.99
N VAL A 386 -5.73 33.40 -5.82
CA VAL A 386 -4.59 32.84 -6.56
C VAL A 386 -4.83 33.07 -8.04
N ARG A 387 -3.79 33.46 -8.76
CA ARG A 387 -3.78 33.52 -10.23
C ARG A 387 -2.58 32.78 -10.80
N SER A 388 -2.77 32.02 -11.87
CA SER A 388 -1.65 31.47 -12.66
C SER A 388 -1.23 32.43 -13.76
N ARG A 389 0.06 32.40 -14.10
CA ARG A 389 0.67 33.03 -15.27
C ARG A 389 1.60 32.01 -15.91
N THR A 390 1.40 31.75 -17.19
CA THR A 390 2.25 30.81 -17.95
C THR A 390 3.17 31.60 -18.87
N LEU A 391 4.47 31.30 -18.85
CA LEU A 391 5.54 32.06 -19.50
C LEU A 391 6.70 31.14 -19.87
N THR A 392 7.60 31.55 -20.77
CA THR A 392 8.87 30.86 -21.03
C THR A 392 10.04 31.83 -20.88
N VAL A 393 11.20 31.28 -20.56
CA VAL A 393 12.48 31.97 -20.42
C VAL A 393 13.21 32.21 -21.74
N GLU A 394 12.72 31.63 -22.85
CA GLU A 394 13.45 31.67 -24.12
C GLU A 394 13.42 33.03 -24.82
N GLU A 395 14.60 33.51 -25.22
CA GLU A 395 14.76 34.86 -25.77
C GLU A 395 13.99 35.03 -27.09
N GLY A 396 13.19 36.09 -27.12
CA GLY A 396 12.46 36.52 -28.31
C GLY A 396 10.99 36.17 -28.32
N ASN A 397 10.47 35.42 -27.33
CA ASN A 397 9.06 35.01 -27.22
C ASN A 397 8.07 36.12 -27.65
N GLU A 398 7.91 37.20 -26.86
CA GLU A 398 7.03 38.35 -27.17
C GLU A 398 7.34 39.08 -28.51
N ARG A 399 8.47 38.81 -29.16
CA ARG A 399 8.87 39.41 -30.45
C ARG A 399 8.71 38.46 -31.64
N MET A 400 8.43 37.17 -31.39
CA MET A 400 8.41 36.10 -32.39
C MET A 400 6.99 35.81 -32.90
N PHE A 401 5.98 36.01 -32.05
CA PHE A 401 4.60 35.62 -32.32
C PHE A 401 3.79 36.57 -33.21
N PRO A 402 2.67 36.11 -33.79
CA PRO A 402 1.66 36.96 -34.42
C PRO A 402 1.22 38.11 -33.50
N GLY A 403 1.50 39.34 -33.90
CA GLY A 403 1.14 40.54 -33.12
C GLY A 403 1.92 40.71 -31.80
N GLY A 404 2.96 39.90 -31.54
CA GLY A 404 3.74 39.92 -30.31
C GLY A 404 3.02 39.37 -29.08
N GLN A 405 1.96 38.58 -29.26
CA GLN A 405 1.24 37.90 -28.17
C GLN A 405 1.78 36.48 -27.97
N PRO A 406 2.19 36.07 -26.76
CA PRO A 406 2.55 34.69 -26.45
C PRO A 406 1.61 33.64 -27.04
N ALA A 407 2.15 32.54 -27.56
CA ALA A 407 1.41 31.40 -28.12
C ALA A 407 2.12 30.07 -27.83
N PHE A 408 1.36 28.99 -27.67
CA PHE A 408 1.84 27.61 -27.73
C PHE A 408 1.78 27.08 -29.18
N PHE A 409 2.50 26.00 -29.48
CA PHE A 409 2.60 25.44 -30.83
C PHE A 409 2.18 23.96 -30.93
N CYS A 410 2.39 23.17 -29.87
CA CYS A 410 1.97 21.75 -29.83
C CYS A 410 0.47 21.54 -29.56
N SER A 411 -0.28 22.63 -29.48
CA SER A 411 -1.72 22.73 -29.32
C SER A 411 -2.55 22.45 -30.60
N GLU A 412 -1.99 22.67 -31.80
CA GLU A 412 -2.81 22.67 -33.04
C GLU A 412 -3.10 21.29 -33.64
N LEU A 413 -4.34 21.14 -34.09
CA LEU A 413 -4.90 19.96 -34.75
C LEU A 413 -4.19 19.60 -36.06
N ARG A 414 -3.80 18.32 -36.22
CA ARG A 414 -3.49 17.80 -37.57
C ARG A 414 -3.77 16.31 -37.80
N ASP A 415 -5.06 15.99 -37.96
CA ASP A 415 -5.44 14.90 -38.86
C ASP A 415 -6.73 15.25 -39.65
N PRO A 416 -6.66 15.42 -40.99
CA PRO A 416 -7.83 15.66 -41.84
C PRO A 416 -8.60 14.38 -42.22
N THR A 417 -8.27 13.22 -41.62
CA THR A 417 -8.76 11.89 -41.98
C THR A 417 -9.08 10.95 -40.81
N ALA A 418 -8.47 11.10 -39.63
CA ALA A 418 -8.67 10.20 -38.49
C ALA A 418 -9.85 10.58 -37.57
N THR A 419 -10.44 9.57 -36.92
CA THR A 419 -11.56 9.70 -35.98
C THR A 419 -11.13 9.99 -34.53
N ARG A 420 -9.88 10.42 -34.31
CA ARG A 420 -9.34 10.85 -33.00
C ARG A 420 -8.66 12.22 -33.11
N GLY A 421 -9.41 13.22 -33.56
CA GLY A 421 -9.00 14.62 -33.44
C GLY A 421 -9.36 15.18 -32.07
N GLY A 422 -8.35 15.57 -31.29
CA GLY A 422 -8.50 16.38 -30.09
C GLY A 422 -7.46 17.50 -30.14
N ASN A 423 -7.84 18.68 -29.65
CA ASN A 423 -6.84 19.62 -29.15
C ASN A 423 -6.28 18.98 -27.88
N TRP A 424 -4.98 19.09 -27.61
CA TRP A 424 -4.42 18.70 -26.32
C TRP A 424 -4.76 19.81 -25.32
N TYR A 425 -4.08 20.95 -25.47
CA TYR A 425 -4.33 22.22 -24.78
C TYR A 425 -4.49 23.37 -25.77
N SER A 426 -4.82 24.56 -25.27
CA SER A 426 -4.97 25.79 -26.05
C SER A 426 -3.66 26.27 -26.69
N ALA A 427 -3.77 26.87 -27.89
CA ALA A 427 -2.67 27.62 -28.50
C ALA A 427 -2.48 29.01 -27.86
N ASP A 428 -3.52 29.51 -27.19
CA ASP A 428 -3.55 30.80 -26.51
C ASP A 428 -3.19 30.59 -25.02
N PRO A 429 -2.02 31.04 -24.54
CA PRO A 429 -1.60 30.92 -23.14
C PRO A 429 -2.39 31.82 -22.20
N THR A 430 -3.33 32.64 -22.69
CA THR A 430 -4.32 33.38 -21.88
C THR A 430 -5.62 32.60 -21.67
N ALA A 431 -5.77 31.42 -22.28
CA ALA A 431 -6.92 30.55 -22.09
C ALA A 431 -6.96 29.89 -20.69
N PRO A 432 -8.13 29.42 -20.20
CA PRO A 432 -8.32 29.02 -18.80
C PRO A 432 -7.50 27.82 -18.32
N ASP A 433 -7.05 26.98 -19.24
CA ASP A 433 -6.11 25.88 -19.04
C ASP A 433 -4.68 26.37 -18.74
N HIS A 434 -4.33 27.61 -19.08
CA HIS A 434 -3.02 28.22 -18.86
C HIS A 434 -3.02 29.42 -17.90
N GLN A 435 -4.12 30.16 -17.83
CA GLN A 435 -4.32 31.33 -16.97
C GLN A 435 -5.71 31.28 -16.34
N TYR A 436 -5.73 30.94 -15.05
CA TYR A 436 -6.92 30.85 -14.21
C TYR A 436 -6.77 31.77 -13.00
N THR A 437 -7.89 32.10 -12.36
CA THR A 437 -7.93 32.82 -11.08
C THR A 437 -9.03 32.24 -10.21
N PHE A 438 -8.73 31.98 -8.94
CA PHE A 438 -9.68 31.45 -7.97
C PHE A 438 -9.53 32.13 -6.60
N THR A 439 -10.59 32.10 -5.80
CA THR A 439 -10.61 32.65 -4.44
C THR A 439 -10.25 31.56 -3.43
N TYR A 440 -9.36 31.86 -2.49
CA TYR A 440 -9.00 30.99 -1.38
C TYR A 440 -8.52 31.82 -0.18
N ASP A 441 -8.88 31.40 1.03
CA ASP A 441 -8.50 32.07 2.28
C ASP A 441 -7.15 31.55 2.80
N PHE A 442 -6.10 32.35 2.63
CA PHE A 442 -4.74 32.09 3.13
C PHE A 442 -4.47 32.69 4.52
N VAL A 443 -5.49 33.24 5.17
CA VAL A 443 -5.35 34.07 6.37
C VAL A 443 -6.01 33.40 7.57
N SER A 444 -7.19 32.80 7.37
CA SER A 444 -7.74 31.82 8.30
C SER A 444 -7.03 30.47 8.10
N PRO A 445 -6.31 29.91 9.10
CA PRO A 445 -5.84 28.53 8.98
C PRO A 445 -7.06 27.59 8.84
N PRO A 446 -6.99 26.57 7.97
CA PRO A 446 -8.10 25.65 7.75
C PRO A 446 -8.46 24.94 9.07
N SER A 447 -9.76 24.92 9.39
CA SER A 447 -10.28 24.16 10.53
C SER A 447 -10.06 22.67 10.27
N GLN A 448 -9.05 22.07 10.88
CA GLN A 448 -8.66 20.70 10.54
C GLN A 448 -9.78 19.71 10.87
N GLY A 449 -10.34 19.13 9.81
CA GLY A 449 -10.99 17.83 9.80
C GLY A 449 -10.18 16.87 8.92
N VAL A 450 -10.11 15.62 9.37
CA VAL A 450 -9.82 14.45 8.54
C VAL A 450 -11.15 13.73 8.38
N ASP A 451 -11.58 13.46 7.15
CA ASP A 451 -12.85 12.81 6.86
C ASP A 451 -12.66 11.58 5.96
N THR A 452 -12.80 10.41 6.58
CA THR A 452 -12.63 9.09 5.97
C THR A 452 -13.96 8.39 5.64
N GLU A 453 -15.09 9.12 5.52
CA GLU A 453 -16.36 8.58 4.98
C GLU A 453 -16.25 8.22 3.47
N GLY A 454 -15.46 7.19 3.13
CA GLY A 454 -15.10 6.87 1.74
C GLY A 454 -14.56 5.46 1.46
N ARG A 455 -14.52 4.57 2.47
CA ARG A 455 -13.80 3.27 2.52
C ARG A 455 -12.29 3.41 2.66
N LEU A 456 -11.77 2.74 3.68
CA LEU A 456 -10.35 2.48 3.90
C LEU A 456 -9.87 1.30 3.02
N ALA A 457 -10.16 1.39 1.73
CA ALA A 457 -9.57 0.54 0.71
C ALA A 457 -8.08 0.88 0.54
N PHE A 458 -7.31 -0.01 -0.09
CA PHE A 458 -5.94 0.28 -0.46
C PHE A 458 -5.48 -0.49 -1.68
N ILE A 459 -4.70 0.18 -2.52
CA ILE A 459 -3.95 -0.41 -3.63
C ILE A 459 -3.00 -1.54 -3.16
N ASP A 460 -2.61 -2.40 -4.09
CA ASP A 460 -1.57 -3.42 -3.93
C ASP A 460 -0.35 -2.89 -3.14
N ARG A 461 -0.17 -3.39 -1.91
CA ARG A 461 1.01 -3.13 -1.06
C ARG A 461 1.83 -4.41 -0.90
N THR A 462 3.15 -4.26 -0.76
CA THR A 462 4.00 -5.35 -0.24
C THR A 462 3.78 -5.47 1.27
N VAL A 463 3.70 -6.70 1.78
CA VAL A 463 3.47 -7.03 3.19
C VAL A 463 4.79 -7.17 3.92
N ASN A 464 5.72 -7.97 3.42
CA ASN A 464 7.07 -8.12 3.97
C ASN A 464 7.92 -6.85 3.73
N SER A 465 8.93 -6.63 4.57
CA SER A 465 9.95 -5.60 4.38
C SER A 465 11.25 -6.16 3.78
N THR A 466 11.56 -7.44 4.02
CA THR A 466 12.72 -8.14 3.47
C THR A 466 12.47 -8.56 2.03
N ALA A 467 13.23 -7.99 1.09
CA ALA A 467 13.17 -8.34 -0.34
C ALA A 467 14.21 -9.42 -0.77
N ALA A 468 14.81 -10.11 0.21
CA ALA A 468 15.63 -11.29 0.00
C ALA A 468 14.80 -12.54 0.35
N GLY A 469 15.13 -13.67 -0.28
CA GLY A 469 14.39 -14.91 -0.06
C GLY A 469 12.94 -14.88 -0.58
N ASN A 470 12.35 -16.06 -0.62
CA ASN A 470 10.93 -16.28 -0.85
C ASN A 470 10.12 -15.89 0.38
N GLN A 471 8.97 -15.27 0.13
CA GLN A 471 7.99 -14.85 1.12
C GLN A 471 6.66 -15.47 0.68
N ILE A 472 6.23 -16.56 1.32
CA ILE A 472 5.22 -17.48 0.76
C ILE A 472 4.16 -17.93 1.78
N ALA A 473 3.13 -18.61 1.26
CA ALA A 473 2.02 -19.17 2.04
C ALA A 473 1.36 -18.19 3.04
N PRO A 474 0.92 -17.00 2.59
CA PRO A 474 0.39 -15.98 3.48
C PRO A 474 -0.92 -16.41 4.15
N ALA A 475 -1.10 -16.02 5.41
CA ALA A 475 -2.33 -16.16 6.18
C ALA A 475 -2.74 -14.79 6.74
N THR A 476 -3.96 -14.34 6.43
CA THR A 476 -4.49 -13.03 6.86
C THR A 476 -5.64 -13.18 7.85
N ALA A 477 -5.70 -12.31 8.86
CA ALA A 477 -6.86 -12.16 9.75
C ALA A 477 -7.13 -10.67 10.04
N MET A 478 -8.39 -10.29 10.27
CA MET A 478 -8.84 -8.90 10.42
C MET A 478 -9.74 -8.74 11.65
N SER A 479 -9.51 -7.69 12.44
CA SER A 479 -10.30 -7.35 13.62
C SER A 479 -11.64 -6.71 13.25
N ALA A 480 -12.54 -6.56 14.24
CA ALA A 480 -13.81 -5.86 14.05
C ALA A 480 -13.63 -4.40 13.56
N GLY A 481 -12.50 -3.76 13.87
CA GLY A 481 -12.17 -2.40 13.41
C GLY A 481 -11.67 -2.30 11.97
N GLY A 482 -11.27 -3.42 11.36
CA GLY A 482 -10.64 -3.45 10.03
C GLY A 482 -9.10 -3.42 10.05
N ASP A 483 -8.48 -3.28 11.23
CA ASP A 483 -7.06 -3.53 11.42
C ASP A 483 -6.78 -5.02 11.17
N PHE A 484 -5.66 -5.35 10.53
CA PHE A 484 -5.38 -6.71 10.06
C PHE A 484 -3.92 -7.11 10.22
N VAL A 485 -3.69 -8.41 10.33
CA VAL A 485 -2.37 -9.03 10.42
C VAL A 485 -2.20 -10.03 9.29
N VAL A 486 -0.99 -10.09 8.74
CA VAL A 486 -0.60 -11.09 7.74
C VAL A 486 0.64 -11.81 8.26
N ALA A 487 0.57 -13.14 8.32
CA ALA A 487 1.69 -14.03 8.64
C ALA A 487 2.13 -14.83 7.41
N TRP A 488 3.42 -15.17 7.29
CA TRP A 488 3.99 -15.84 6.11
C TRP A 488 5.25 -16.66 6.44
N GLU A 489 5.69 -17.49 5.50
CA GLU A 489 6.95 -18.24 5.55
C GLU A 489 8.07 -17.46 4.81
N ASP A 490 9.26 -17.34 5.41
CA ASP A 490 10.41 -16.54 4.94
C ASP A 490 11.68 -17.43 4.85
N ASP A 491 12.35 -17.50 3.69
CA ASP A 491 13.64 -18.24 3.50
C ASP A 491 14.89 -17.33 3.39
N SER A 492 14.82 -16.11 3.91
CA SER A 492 15.82 -15.05 3.68
C SER A 492 17.10 -15.15 4.53
N ASP A 493 17.07 -15.87 5.65
CA ASP A 493 18.25 -16.22 6.46
C ASP A 493 18.69 -17.66 6.13
N ASP A 494 19.94 -17.85 5.67
CA ASP A 494 20.50 -19.16 5.31
C ASP A 494 21.37 -19.78 6.41
N SER A 495 21.43 -19.17 7.60
CA SER A 495 22.41 -19.49 8.64
C SER A 495 22.18 -20.81 9.38
N ASP A 496 20.96 -21.36 9.32
CA ASP A 496 20.60 -22.66 9.88
C ASP A 496 20.39 -23.75 8.79
N GLY A 497 19.95 -23.37 7.59
CA GLY A 497 19.94 -24.19 6.39
C GLY A 497 19.32 -23.47 5.18
N ALA A 498 19.99 -23.50 4.02
CA ALA A 498 19.45 -22.89 2.81
C ALA A 498 18.15 -23.59 2.34
N GLY A 499 17.03 -22.84 2.34
CA GLY A 499 15.68 -23.38 2.11
C GLY A 499 14.96 -23.85 3.38
N ASN A 500 15.54 -23.61 4.56
CA ASN A 500 14.77 -23.53 5.79
C ASN A 500 13.86 -22.30 5.73
N HIS A 501 12.77 -22.30 6.50
CA HIS A 501 11.80 -21.22 6.50
C HIS A 501 11.54 -20.82 7.95
N ASP A 502 11.57 -19.54 8.24
CA ASP A 502 11.07 -18.92 9.46
C ASP A 502 9.60 -18.51 9.26
N VAL A 503 8.86 -18.25 10.35
CA VAL A 503 7.52 -17.66 10.29
C VAL A 503 7.58 -16.21 10.76
N PHE A 504 7.07 -15.29 9.93
CA PHE A 504 6.95 -13.87 10.25
C PHE A 504 5.49 -13.41 10.29
N VAL A 505 5.25 -12.25 10.91
CA VAL A 505 3.96 -11.55 10.92
C VAL A 505 4.17 -10.04 10.90
N ARG A 506 3.30 -9.29 10.23
CA ARG A 506 3.25 -7.80 10.25
C ARG A 506 1.80 -7.35 10.45
N GLY A 507 1.64 -6.24 11.15
CA GLY A 507 0.32 -5.66 11.47
C GLY A 507 0.08 -4.34 10.76
N PHE A 508 -1.18 -4.12 10.41
CA PHE A 508 -1.63 -2.97 9.65
C PHE A 508 -2.91 -2.40 10.24
N VAL A 509 -3.03 -1.08 10.29
CA VAL A 509 -4.31 -0.42 10.58
C VAL A 509 -5.26 -0.53 9.39
N ALA A 510 -6.56 -0.38 9.64
CA ALA A 510 -7.59 -0.25 8.62
C ALA A 510 -7.16 0.80 7.57
N GLY A 511 -7.21 0.42 6.29
CA GLY A 511 -6.62 1.22 5.21
C GLY A 511 -5.18 0.88 4.86
N GLY A 512 -4.58 -0.17 5.46
CA GLY A 512 -3.34 -0.77 4.96
C GLY A 512 -2.08 0.05 5.19
N CYS A 513 -2.04 0.84 6.26
CA CYS A 513 -0.81 1.46 6.77
C CYS A 513 -0.21 0.59 7.88
N GLU A 514 1.10 0.63 8.09
CA GLU A 514 1.77 -0.15 9.15
C GLU A 514 1.25 0.21 10.55
N SER A 515 0.99 -0.81 11.37
CA SER A 515 0.79 -0.70 12.83
C SER A 515 2.07 -1.11 13.57
N PHE A 516 2.66 -2.24 13.17
CA PHE A 516 3.95 -2.74 13.68
C PHE A 516 4.74 -3.44 12.56
N PRO A 517 6.10 -3.46 12.62
CA PRO A 517 6.97 -3.98 11.57
C PRO A 517 7.00 -5.52 11.51
N ASP A 518 7.80 -6.09 10.61
CA ASP A 518 8.02 -7.54 10.51
C ASP A 518 8.50 -8.11 11.86
N LEU A 519 7.72 -9.03 12.45
CA LEU A 519 8.02 -9.75 13.68
C LEU A 519 8.15 -11.25 13.41
N ARG A 520 9.28 -11.82 13.82
CA ARG A 520 9.54 -13.26 13.76
C ARG A 520 8.77 -13.99 14.86
N VAL A 521 7.90 -14.92 14.46
CA VAL A 521 6.90 -15.59 15.29
C VAL A 521 7.50 -16.75 16.07
N ASN A 522 8.24 -17.63 15.42
CA ASN A 522 8.95 -18.73 16.08
C ASN A 522 10.17 -18.18 16.85
N PRO A 523 10.46 -18.68 18.07
CA PRO A 523 11.56 -18.18 18.87
C PRO A 523 12.93 -18.68 18.37
N ASP A 524 13.04 -19.98 18.10
CA ASP A 524 14.27 -20.64 17.68
C ASP A 524 14.37 -20.64 16.15
N ALA A 525 15.53 -20.21 15.61
CA ALA A 525 15.83 -20.13 14.17
C ALA A 525 16.66 -21.36 13.79
N GLY A 526 15.98 -22.50 13.61
CA GLY A 526 16.63 -23.77 13.41
C GLY A 526 15.67 -24.78 12.81
N GLY A 527 16.04 -25.40 11.69
CA GLY A 527 15.17 -26.34 10.98
C GLY A 527 14.02 -25.64 10.27
N HIS A 528 12.96 -26.37 9.96
CA HIS A 528 11.84 -25.83 9.18
C HIS A 528 10.69 -25.37 10.07
N GLN A 529 10.23 -24.13 9.87
CA GLN A 529 8.96 -23.62 10.40
C GLN A 529 8.06 -23.22 9.23
N ALA A 530 6.85 -23.80 9.16
CA ALA A 530 6.03 -23.75 7.94
C ALA A 530 4.51 -23.67 8.23
N ARG A 531 3.75 -23.36 7.18
CA ARG A 531 2.28 -23.25 7.14
C ARG A 531 1.68 -22.42 8.29
N PRO A 532 2.07 -21.14 8.42
CA PRO A 532 1.48 -20.27 9.40
C PRO A 532 -0.03 -20.11 9.18
N ARG A 533 -0.78 -20.06 10.27
CA ARG A 533 -2.18 -19.62 10.28
C ARG A 533 -2.41 -18.68 11.44
N VAL A 534 -3.15 -17.61 11.21
CA VAL A 534 -3.42 -16.57 12.19
C VAL A 534 -4.92 -16.40 12.39
N ALA A 535 -5.33 -16.11 13.61
CA ALA A 535 -6.67 -15.64 13.95
C ALA A 535 -6.56 -14.49 14.96
N VAL A 536 -7.50 -13.55 14.91
CA VAL A 536 -7.52 -12.30 15.68
C VAL A 536 -8.90 -12.11 16.34
N ASP A 537 -8.95 -11.42 17.46
CA ASP A 537 -10.19 -11.09 18.16
C ASP A 537 -10.76 -9.71 17.78
N ALA A 538 -11.76 -9.24 18.53
CA ALA A 538 -12.41 -7.96 18.27
C ALA A 538 -11.60 -6.71 18.68
N VAL A 539 -10.55 -6.85 19.49
CA VAL A 539 -9.66 -5.73 19.88
C VAL A 539 -8.33 -5.72 19.13
N GLY A 540 -8.03 -6.77 18.36
CA GLY A 540 -6.82 -6.89 17.56
C GLY A 540 -5.74 -7.78 18.18
N ASP A 541 -6.02 -8.44 19.31
CA ASP A 541 -5.12 -9.45 19.88
C ASP A 541 -5.21 -10.73 19.02
N PHE A 542 -4.07 -11.31 18.63
CA PHE A 542 -4.01 -12.40 17.66
C PHE A 542 -3.11 -13.57 18.10
N VAL A 543 -3.39 -14.76 17.58
CA VAL A 543 -2.58 -15.98 17.77
C VAL A 543 -2.17 -16.53 16.40
N VAL A 544 -0.88 -16.82 16.26
CA VAL A 544 -0.30 -17.51 15.11
C VAL A 544 0.03 -18.96 15.51
N VAL A 545 -0.29 -19.92 14.64
CA VAL A 545 0.06 -21.34 14.76
C VAL A 545 0.88 -21.79 13.55
N TRP A 546 1.82 -22.71 13.73
CA TRP A 546 2.71 -23.20 12.66
C TRP A 546 3.15 -24.66 12.85
N GLU A 547 3.62 -25.29 11.77
CA GLU A 547 4.37 -26.55 11.75
C GLU A 547 5.83 -26.29 12.13
N ASP A 548 6.40 -27.07 13.06
CA ASP A 548 7.69 -26.76 13.69
C ASP A 548 8.60 -28.00 13.78
N ASP A 549 9.69 -28.03 13.01
CA ASP A 549 10.76 -29.03 13.04
C ASP A 549 12.03 -28.43 13.67
N SER A 550 11.89 -27.82 14.85
CA SER A 550 12.94 -26.95 15.43
C SER A 550 14.23 -27.65 15.89
N ASP A 551 14.27 -28.98 15.85
CA ASP A 551 15.47 -29.80 16.07
C ASP A 551 16.01 -30.47 14.79
N GLY A 552 15.40 -30.18 13.63
CA GLY A 552 15.81 -30.64 12.30
C GLY A 552 15.73 -32.15 12.13
N ASN A 553 14.79 -32.81 12.81
CA ASN A 553 14.66 -34.28 12.79
C ASN A 553 13.70 -34.78 11.69
N GLY A 554 12.90 -33.89 11.09
CA GLY A 554 11.91 -34.14 10.06
C GLY A 554 10.49 -34.42 10.59
N VAL A 555 10.22 -34.23 11.88
CA VAL A 555 8.96 -34.59 12.56
C VAL A 555 8.30 -33.36 13.19
N PHE A 556 7.68 -32.58 12.31
CA PHE A 556 6.94 -31.36 12.61
C PHE A 556 5.94 -31.53 13.76
N GLN A 557 6.05 -30.63 14.73
CA GLN A 557 5.11 -30.41 15.82
C GLN A 557 4.18 -29.24 15.49
N ILE A 558 3.05 -29.08 16.19
CA ILE A 558 2.23 -27.85 16.07
C ILE A 558 2.51 -26.91 17.23
N LYS A 559 2.83 -25.66 16.91
CA LYS A 559 3.08 -24.59 17.89
C LYS A 559 1.99 -23.51 17.84
N ALA A 560 1.94 -22.69 18.89
CA ALA A 560 1.22 -21.43 18.90
C ALA A 560 2.00 -20.35 19.69
N ARG A 561 1.78 -19.09 19.34
CA ARG A 561 2.24 -17.88 20.06
C ARG A 561 1.22 -16.76 19.80
N GLY A 562 1.00 -15.88 20.76
CA GLY A 562 0.03 -14.79 20.64
C GLY A 562 0.60 -13.41 20.99
N PHE A 563 0.12 -12.41 20.27
CA PHE A 563 0.57 -11.03 20.31
C PHE A 563 -0.62 -10.09 20.37
N SER A 564 -0.46 -8.94 21.02
CA SER A 564 -1.48 -7.89 21.02
C SER A 564 -1.45 -7.06 19.74
N ALA A 565 -2.45 -6.20 19.54
CA ALA A 565 -2.61 -5.36 18.35
C ALA A 565 -1.39 -4.46 18.01
N ASP A 566 -0.50 -4.21 18.98
CA ASP A 566 0.75 -3.47 18.84
C ASP A 566 1.98 -4.35 18.53
N GLY A 567 1.79 -5.66 18.37
CA GLY A 567 2.85 -6.65 18.14
C GLY A 567 3.58 -7.11 19.40
N SER A 568 3.19 -6.66 20.61
CA SER A 568 3.79 -7.15 21.87
C SER A 568 3.29 -8.55 22.22
N GLU A 569 4.13 -9.41 22.81
CA GLU A 569 3.73 -10.80 23.15
C GLU A 569 2.74 -10.83 24.33
N HIS A 570 1.53 -11.38 24.10
CA HIS A 570 0.54 -11.66 25.16
C HIS A 570 0.50 -13.15 25.56
N LEU A 571 0.90 -14.07 24.66
CA LEU A 571 0.93 -15.51 24.89
C LEU A 571 2.26 -16.10 24.42
N ALA A 572 3.06 -16.55 25.38
CA ALA A 572 4.36 -17.18 25.15
C ALA A 572 4.25 -18.49 24.31
N PRO A 573 5.30 -18.86 23.55
CA PRO A 573 5.31 -20.04 22.69
C PRO A 573 4.92 -21.34 23.40
N MET A 574 3.99 -22.11 22.82
CA MET A 574 3.50 -23.38 23.37
C MET A 574 3.30 -24.45 22.29
N THR A 575 3.48 -25.74 22.65
CA THR A 575 3.15 -26.88 21.78
C THR A 575 1.68 -27.27 21.94
N ILE A 576 0.98 -27.45 20.82
CA ILE A 576 -0.45 -27.70 20.73
C ILE A 576 -0.79 -29.19 20.74
N ASN A 577 -0.02 -30.04 20.05
CA ASN A 577 -0.17 -31.49 20.11
C ASN A 577 0.39 -32.05 21.43
N THR A 578 -0.25 -33.11 21.95
CA THR A 578 0.14 -33.78 23.21
C THR A 578 0.98 -35.05 22.99
N VAL A 579 1.05 -35.54 21.75
CA VAL A 579 1.88 -36.67 21.31
C VAL A 579 2.91 -36.13 20.32
N ALA A 580 4.20 -36.39 20.57
CA ALA A 580 5.34 -35.95 19.74
C ALA A 580 6.01 -37.11 18.98
N GLU A 581 5.39 -38.30 18.97
CA GLU A 581 5.74 -39.37 18.04
C GLU A 581 4.91 -39.19 16.76
N GLY A 582 5.49 -39.50 15.60
CA GLY A 582 4.84 -39.35 14.29
C GLY A 582 4.54 -37.91 13.89
N GLN A 583 3.92 -37.70 12.72
CA GLN A 583 3.80 -36.38 12.07
C GLN A 583 2.57 -35.60 12.56
N GLN A 584 2.73 -34.29 12.83
CA GLN A 584 1.62 -33.36 13.03
C GLN A 584 1.74 -32.19 12.03
N ARG A 585 0.75 -32.05 11.13
CA ARG A 585 0.82 -31.17 9.94
C ARG A 585 -0.47 -30.35 9.74
N THR A 586 -0.40 -29.41 8.80
CA THR A 586 -1.50 -28.57 8.29
C THR A 586 -2.38 -27.99 9.39
N PRO A 587 -1.81 -27.19 10.31
CA PRO A 587 -2.59 -26.57 11.36
C PRO A 587 -3.60 -25.57 10.76
N ALA A 588 -4.69 -25.35 11.48
CA ALA A 588 -5.59 -24.22 11.30
C ALA A 588 -6.09 -23.74 12.66
N VAL A 589 -6.26 -22.42 12.80
CA VAL A 589 -6.72 -21.75 14.02
C VAL A 589 -7.94 -20.90 13.72
N ALA A 590 -8.88 -20.84 14.67
CA ALA A 590 -9.98 -19.89 14.69
C ALA A 590 -10.17 -19.35 16.11
N MET A 591 -10.65 -18.12 16.24
CA MET A 591 -10.69 -17.36 17.49
C MET A 591 -12.04 -16.64 17.62
N THR A 592 -12.60 -16.59 18.83
CA THR A 592 -13.83 -15.83 19.12
C THR A 592 -13.52 -14.35 19.35
N PRO A 593 -14.53 -13.44 19.30
CA PRO A 593 -14.34 -12.01 19.58
C PRO A 593 -13.72 -11.65 20.95
N GLY A 594 -13.57 -12.60 21.87
CA GLY A 594 -12.90 -12.45 23.17
C GLY A 594 -11.65 -13.31 23.35
N GLY A 595 -10.94 -13.61 22.26
CA GLY A 595 -9.59 -14.21 22.29
C GLY A 595 -9.52 -15.72 22.57
N ASN A 596 -10.63 -16.40 22.87
CA ASN A 596 -10.63 -17.86 23.02
C ASN A 596 -10.43 -18.52 21.65
N PHE A 597 -9.51 -19.48 21.54
CA PHE A 597 -9.11 -20.06 20.25
C PHE A 597 -9.15 -21.58 20.23
N VAL A 598 -9.43 -22.14 19.04
CA VAL A 598 -9.38 -23.57 18.73
C VAL A 598 -8.34 -23.82 17.65
N VAL A 599 -7.56 -24.88 17.81
CA VAL A 599 -6.58 -25.33 16.82
C VAL A 599 -6.94 -26.74 16.35
N VAL A 600 -6.90 -26.96 15.04
CA VAL A 600 -7.03 -28.27 14.39
C VAL A 600 -5.78 -28.57 13.57
N TRP A 601 -5.48 -29.86 13.37
CA TRP A 601 -4.33 -30.31 12.56
C TRP A 601 -4.55 -31.75 12.07
N GLN A 602 -3.80 -32.17 11.05
CA GLN A 602 -3.75 -33.58 10.64
C GLN A 602 -2.61 -34.32 11.37
N ASP A 603 -2.89 -35.54 11.82
CA ASP A 603 -2.03 -36.34 12.68
C ASP A 603 -1.83 -37.76 12.13
N ASP A 604 -0.56 -38.12 11.89
CA ASP A 604 -0.11 -39.50 11.81
C ASP A 604 0.89 -39.79 12.93
N SER A 605 0.43 -39.61 14.18
CA SER A 605 1.22 -39.95 15.38
C SER A 605 1.57 -41.44 15.48
N ARG A 606 0.83 -42.29 14.75
CA ARG A 606 0.97 -43.74 14.74
C ARG A 606 1.96 -44.25 13.70
N GLN A 607 2.39 -43.39 12.76
CA GLN A 607 3.22 -43.76 11.61
C GLN A 607 2.59 -44.91 10.80
N ASP A 608 1.26 -44.89 10.67
CA ASP A 608 0.47 -45.89 9.94
C ASP A 608 -0.07 -45.37 8.59
N GLY A 609 0.15 -44.09 8.27
CA GLY A 609 -0.36 -43.42 7.06
C GLY A 609 -1.85 -43.10 7.10
N GLY A 610 -2.58 -43.52 8.15
CA GLY A 610 -3.98 -43.16 8.35
C GLY A 610 -4.09 -41.81 9.04
N TRP A 611 -3.89 -40.72 8.30
CA TRP A 611 -3.99 -39.36 8.84
C TRP A 611 -5.36 -39.08 9.46
N ARG A 612 -5.36 -38.43 10.63
CA ARG A 612 -6.57 -38.11 11.42
C ARG A 612 -6.64 -36.62 11.70
N VAL A 613 -7.83 -36.04 11.68
CA VAL A 613 -8.02 -34.66 12.15
C VAL A 613 -8.16 -34.64 13.67
N ARG A 614 -7.25 -33.92 14.33
CA ARG A 614 -7.25 -33.66 15.78
C ARG A 614 -7.69 -32.22 16.06
N MET A 615 -8.21 -31.98 17.26
CA MET A 615 -8.55 -30.63 17.73
C MET A 615 -8.32 -30.44 19.24
N ARG A 616 -7.97 -29.21 19.64
CA ARG A 616 -7.75 -28.76 21.03
C ARG A 616 -8.10 -27.26 21.13
N ALA A 617 -8.66 -26.81 22.24
CA ALA A 617 -9.10 -25.42 22.42
C ALA A 617 -8.65 -24.81 23.74
N PHE A 618 -8.46 -23.49 23.73
CA PHE A 618 -7.79 -22.71 24.77
C PHE A 618 -8.50 -21.37 25.02
N THR A 619 -8.35 -20.85 26.23
CA THR A 619 -8.63 -19.45 26.55
C THR A 619 -7.61 -18.53 25.87
N ALA A 620 -7.91 -17.24 25.71
CA ALA A 620 -6.92 -16.22 25.31
C ALA A 620 -5.57 -16.36 26.05
N GLY A 621 -5.60 -16.54 27.38
CA GLY A 621 -4.41 -16.78 28.22
C GLY A 621 -3.83 -18.21 28.15
N GLY A 622 -3.96 -18.93 27.04
CA GLY A 622 -3.33 -20.24 26.77
C GLY A 622 -3.77 -21.43 27.64
N SER A 623 -4.70 -21.26 28.58
CA SER A 623 -5.22 -22.36 29.41
C SER A 623 -6.22 -23.23 28.64
N GLU A 624 -6.20 -24.54 28.81
CA GLU A 624 -7.12 -25.44 28.09
C GLU A 624 -8.60 -25.16 28.43
N LEU A 625 -9.43 -24.96 27.40
CA LEU A 625 -10.88 -25.09 27.48
C LEU A 625 -11.29 -26.57 27.41
N PHE A 626 -10.65 -27.32 26.50
CA PHE A 626 -10.84 -28.76 26.41
C PHE A 626 -9.61 -29.51 25.89
N ALA A 627 -9.36 -30.69 26.45
CA ALA A 627 -8.25 -31.57 26.07
C ALA A 627 -8.44 -32.21 24.69
N GLU A 628 -7.31 -32.50 24.05
CA GLU A 628 -7.16 -33.00 22.67
C GLU A 628 -8.05 -34.22 22.33
N ARG A 629 -8.66 -34.22 21.13
CA ARG A 629 -9.50 -35.30 20.62
C ARG A 629 -9.47 -35.42 19.09
N ASN A 630 -9.93 -36.56 18.57
CA ASN A 630 -10.30 -36.68 17.16
C ASN A 630 -11.53 -35.81 16.86
N VAL A 631 -11.65 -35.33 15.61
CA VAL A 631 -12.88 -34.73 15.08
C VAL A 631 -13.89 -35.82 14.66
N THR A 632 -13.39 -36.98 14.21
CA THR A 632 -14.17 -38.17 13.85
C THR A 632 -14.29 -39.18 14.99
N ASP A 633 -15.38 -39.95 15.01
CA ASP A 633 -15.60 -41.00 16.03
C ASP A 633 -14.86 -42.32 15.72
N ASP A 634 -14.16 -42.37 14.58
CA ASP A 634 -13.37 -43.48 14.07
C ASP A 634 -12.01 -43.03 13.53
N ASP A 635 -11.14 -44.00 13.23
CA ASP A 635 -9.78 -43.84 12.68
C ASP A 635 -9.64 -44.47 11.27
N ILE A 636 -10.69 -44.44 10.42
CA ILE A 636 -10.71 -45.12 9.11
C ILE A 636 -10.33 -44.17 7.98
N GLY A 637 -9.46 -44.61 7.07
CA GLY A 637 -9.06 -43.90 5.85
C GLY A 637 -8.03 -42.80 6.07
N GLU A 638 -7.87 -41.95 5.07
CA GLU A 638 -6.97 -40.78 5.10
C GLU A 638 -7.78 -39.49 5.25
N ARG A 639 -7.45 -38.67 6.27
CA ARG A 639 -8.15 -37.41 6.57
C ARG A 639 -7.14 -36.27 6.75
N ILE A 640 -7.16 -35.32 5.81
CA ILE A 640 -6.10 -34.31 5.62
C ILE A 640 -6.67 -32.91 5.38
N LEU A 641 -5.77 -31.91 5.42
CA LEU A 641 -6.04 -30.49 5.15
C LEU A 641 -7.29 -29.97 5.90
N PRO A 642 -7.30 -30.01 7.24
CA PRO A 642 -8.40 -29.51 8.02
C PRO A 642 -8.42 -27.98 8.10
N VAL A 643 -9.61 -27.41 8.09
CA VAL A 643 -9.87 -25.99 8.40
C VAL A 643 -10.94 -25.89 9.49
N VAL A 644 -10.86 -24.84 10.30
CA VAL A 644 -11.75 -24.60 11.43
C VAL A 644 -12.26 -23.17 11.41
N GLY A 645 -13.49 -22.98 11.87
CA GLY A 645 -14.08 -21.68 12.15
C GLY A 645 -14.89 -21.74 13.45
N VAL A 646 -15.13 -20.59 14.05
CA VAL A 646 -16.00 -20.42 15.23
C VAL A 646 -16.96 -19.26 15.00
N ASP A 647 -18.09 -19.26 15.71
CA ASP A 647 -18.97 -18.10 15.83
C ASP A 647 -18.75 -17.32 17.14
N ASP A 648 -19.50 -16.22 17.30
CA ASP A 648 -19.45 -15.34 18.46
C ASP A 648 -19.81 -16.04 19.79
N THR A 649 -20.50 -17.18 19.73
CA THR A 649 -20.85 -17.99 20.90
C THR A 649 -19.76 -19.02 21.25
N GLY A 650 -18.82 -19.25 20.32
CA GLY A 650 -17.77 -20.25 20.41
C GLY A 650 -18.20 -21.65 19.96
N ASP A 651 -19.34 -21.79 19.27
CA ASP A 651 -19.66 -23.03 18.55
C ASP A 651 -18.64 -23.20 17.41
N ILE A 652 -18.12 -24.42 17.25
CA ILE A 652 -16.99 -24.74 16.36
C ILE A 652 -17.51 -25.50 15.14
N VAL A 653 -17.00 -25.18 13.95
CA VAL A 653 -17.16 -26.00 12.74
C VAL A 653 -15.78 -26.41 12.23
N VAL A 654 -15.57 -27.70 12.01
CA VAL A 654 -14.36 -28.24 11.37
C VAL A 654 -14.73 -28.87 10.03
N VAL A 655 -13.92 -28.62 9.00
CA VAL A 655 -14.04 -29.18 7.64
C VAL A 655 -12.71 -29.84 7.24
N TRP A 656 -12.75 -30.94 6.48
CA TRP A 656 -11.55 -31.66 6.02
C TRP A 656 -11.77 -32.42 4.70
N GLN A 657 -10.67 -32.85 4.06
CA GLN A 657 -10.69 -33.83 2.97
C GLN A 657 -10.66 -35.26 3.53
N ASP A 658 -11.49 -36.15 2.99
CA ASP A 658 -11.71 -37.50 3.50
C ASP A 658 -11.68 -38.53 2.35
N ASP A 659 -10.77 -39.51 2.44
CA ASP A 659 -10.79 -40.78 1.67
C ASP A 659 -11.10 -41.95 2.63
N GLY A 660 -12.20 -41.83 3.37
CA GLY A 660 -12.64 -42.75 4.42
C GLY A 660 -12.96 -44.17 3.97
N ASP A 661 -13.16 -44.42 2.67
CA ASP A 661 -13.31 -45.76 2.09
C ASP A 661 -12.04 -46.27 1.36
N GLY A 662 -10.99 -45.44 1.28
CA GLY A 662 -9.70 -45.78 0.67
C GLY A 662 -9.77 -46.02 -0.84
N ASN A 663 -10.64 -45.28 -1.54
CA ASN A 663 -10.85 -45.41 -2.98
C ASN A 663 -9.95 -44.48 -3.80
N GLY A 664 -9.32 -43.48 -3.17
CA GLY A 664 -8.42 -42.51 -3.77
C GLY A 664 -9.08 -41.25 -4.35
N PHE A 665 -10.37 -41.02 -4.10
CA PHE A 665 -11.14 -39.85 -4.54
C PHE A 665 -11.72 -39.10 -3.34
N TYR A 666 -11.00 -38.08 -2.87
CA TYR A 666 -11.36 -37.29 -1.69
C TYR A 666 -12.73 -36.64 -1.81
N GLN A 667 -13.48 -36.68 -0.72
CA GLN A 667 -14.73 -35.94 -0.49
C GLN A 667 -14.50 -34.87 0.57
N ILE A 668 -15.27 -33.79 0.56
CA ILE A 668 -15.21 -32.78 1.63
C ILE A 668 -16.24 -33.13 2.71
N HIS A 669 -15.84 -33.15 3.97
CA HIS A 669 -16.71 -33.41 5.11
C HIS A 669 -16.64 -32.30 6.16
N ALA A 670 -17.72 -32.14 6.93
CA ALA A 670 -17.82 -31.17 8.02
C ALA A 670 -18.40 -31.80 9.30
N ARG A 671 -18.04 -31.24 10.47
CA ARG A 671 -18.68 -31.56 11.76
C ARG A 671 -18.69 -30.34 12.67
N GLY A 672 -19.80 -30.14 13.39
CA GLY A 672 -19.95 -29.05 14.36
C GLY A 672 -19.81 -29.52 15.81
N PHE A 673 -19.31 -28.65 16.68
CA PHE A 673 -19.17 -28.89 18.12
C PHE A 673 -19.63 -27.68 18.95
N ASP A 674 -19.96 -27.91 20.22
CA ASP A 674 -20.15 -26.87 21.23
C ASP A 674 -18.80 -26.33 21.77
N PRO A 675 -18.77 -25.22 22.54
CA PRO A 675 -17.52 -24.67 23.10
C PRO A 675 -16.79 -25.61 24.09
N THR A 676 -17.42 -26.72 24.50
CA THR A 676 -16.80 -27.78 25.33
C THR A 676 -16.25 -28.94 24.49
N GLY A 677 -16.33 -28.82 23.16
CA GLY A 677 -15.88 -29.79 22.17
C GLY A 677 -16.77 -31.04 22.10
N ARG A 678 -18.08 -30.92 22.38
CA ARG A 678 -19.06 -32.01 22.18
C ARG A 678 -19.73 -31.87 20.81
N PRO A 679 -19.99 -32.96 20.07
CA PRO A 679 -20.68 -32.86 18.78
C PRO A 679 -22.04 -32.16 18.89
N ARG A 680 -22.24 -31.16 18.04
CA ARG A 680 -23.45 -30.36 17.89
C ARG A 680 -24.26 -30.79 16.67
N PHE A 681 -23.57 -31.25 15.62
CA PHE A 681 -24.11 -32.09 14.55
C PHE A 681 -23.10 -33.19 14.19
N ASP A 682 -23.59 -34.28 13.59
CA ASP A 682 -22.76 -35.42 13.15
C ASP A 682 -21.98 -35.10 11.86
N VAL A 683 -21.13 -36.02 11.39
CA VAL A 683 -20.37 -35.81 10.15
C VAL A 683 -21.33 -35.69 8.95
N VAL A 684 -21.20 -34.61 8.18
CA VAL A 684 -21.94 -34.37 6.94
C VAL A 684 -20.99 -34.23 5.75
N THR A 685 -21.34 -34.83 4.61
CA THR A 685 -20.63 -34.59 3.34
C THR A 685 -21.05 -33.23 2.79
N VAL A 686 -20.07 -32.41 2.43
CA VAL A 686 -20.27 -31.03 1.99
C VAL A 686 -20.67 -30.99 0.52
N ASN A 687 -19.88 -31.61 -0.35
CA ASN A 687 -20.15 -31.70 -1.78
C ASN A 687 -21.37 -32.60 -2.05
N GLY A 688 -22.29 -32.13 -2.88
CA GLY A 688 -23.48 -32.87 -3.34
C GLY A 688 -23.21 -33.73 -4.57
N VAL A 689 -22.13 -33.45 -5.30
CA VAL A 689 -21.59 -34.29 -6.38
C VAL A 689 -20.36 -35.03 -5.87
N ALA A 690 -20.44 -36.37 -5.82
CA ALA A 690 -19.36 -37.28 -5.40
C ALA A 690 -18.63 -37.93 -6.59
N THR A 691 -18.65 -37.28 -7.75
CA THR A 691 -17.85 -37.66 -8.93
C THR A 691 -16.67 -36.72 -8.99
N GLY A 692 -15.47 -37.24 -9.25
CA GLY A 692 -14.27 -36.42 -9.39
C GLY A 692 -13.27 -36.58 -8.26
N GLN A 693 -12.51 -35.51 -8.02
CA GLN A 693 -11.72 -35.22 -6.83
C GLN A 693 -12.24 -33.92 -6.20
N GLN A 694 -12.53 -33.91 -4.91
CA GLN A 694 -12.86 -32.69 -4.18
C GLN A 694 -11.76 -32.40 -3.14
N GLN A 695 -11.06 -31.26 -3.28
CA GLN A 695 -9.79 -30.99 -2.58
C GLN A 695 -9.65 -29.53 -2.12
N GLU A 696 -8.68 -29.25 -1.25
CA GLU A 696 -8.33 -27.94 -0.70
C GLU A 696 -9.55 -27.14 -0.20
N PRO A 697 -10.22 -27.61 0.88
CA PRO A 697 -11.35 -26.92 1.44
C PRO A 697 -10.93 -25.66 2.20
N SER A 698 -11.68 -24.58 2.00
CA SER A 698 -11.64 -23.40 2.86
C SER A 698 -13.03 -23.12 3.44
N LEU A 699 -13.07 -22.54 4.63
CA LEU A 699 -14.25 -22.40 5.48
C LEU A 699 -14.33 -20.98 6.03
N ALA A 700 -15.50 -20.38 5.93
CA ALA A 700 -15.83 -19.17 6.68
C ALA A 700 -17.15 -19.36 7.44
N VAL A 701 -17.15 -18.96 8.71
CA VAL A 701 -18.30 -19.00 9.62
C VAL A 701 -18.77 -17.56 9.84
N SER A 702 -20.09 -17.37 9.95
CA SER A 702 -20.72 -16.07 10.22
C SER A 702 -21.07 -15.94 11.70
N GLU A 703 -21.31 -14.71 12.18
CA GLU A 703 -21.74 -14.40 13.56
C GLU A 703 -22.92 -15.27 14.09
N ASP A 704 -23.80 -15.73 13.19
CA ASP A 704 -24.98 -16.57 13.50
C ASP A 704 -24.71 -18.10 13.45
N GLY A 705 -23.45 -18.50 13.32
CA GLY A 705 -23.02 -19.89 13.18
C GLY A 705 -23.26 -20.51 11.81
N SER A 706 -23.92 -19.80 10.87
CA SER A 706 -24.08 -20.27 9.49
C SER A 706 -22.78 -20.10 8.71
N PHE A 707 -22.45 -21.06 7.84
CA PHE A 707 -21.10 -21.18 7.29
C PHE A 707 -21.10 -21.49 5.79
N VAL A 708 -20.00 -21.14 5.12
CA VAL A 708 -19.75 -21.43 3.71
C VAL A 708 -18.45 -22.21 3.59
N VAL A 709 -18.49 -23.28 2.81
CA VAL A 709 -17.33 -24.07 2.42
C VAL A 709 -17.08 -23.88 0.93
N VAL A 710 -15.82 -23.68 0.56
CA VAL A 710 -15.35 -23.70 -0.84
C VAL A 710 -14.29 -24.78 -1.02
N TRP A 711 -14.16 -25.34 -2.21
CA TRP A 711 -13.19 -26.39 -2.53
C TRP A 711 -12.85 -26.36 -4.03
N ARG A 712 -11.72 -26.96 -4.42
CA ARG A 712 -11.39 -27.23 -5.82
C ARG A 712 -11.92 -28.60 -6.27
N ASP A 713 -12.42 -28.68 -7.49
CA ASP A 713 -13.21 -29.81 -8.00
C ASP A 713 -12.72 -30.24 -9.40
N ASP A 714 -12.24 -31.49 -9.53
CA ASP A 714 -11.89 -32.15 -10.80
C ASP A 714 -12.92 -33.26 -11.06
N ASN A 715 -14.10 -32.87 -11.54
CA ASN A 715 -15.28 -33.73 -11.71
C ASN A 715 -15.13 -34.75 -12.84
N ASP A 716 -14.60 -34.33 -14.00
CA ASP A 716 -14.49 -35.17 -15.20
C ASP A 716 -13.15 -35.93 -15.31
N LYS A 717 -12.19 -35.66 -14.41
CA LYS A 717 -10.92 -36.38 -14.23
C LYS A 717 -9.93 -36.13 -15.36
N ASP A 718 -9.94 -34.92 -15.91
CA ASP A 718 -8.96 -34.45 -16.89
C ASP A 718 -7.72 -33.80 -16.23
N GLY A 719 -7.84 -33.42 -14.95
CA GLY A 719 -6.77 -32.87 -14.12
C GLY A 719 -6.80 -31.34 -13.95
N ASN A 720 -7.68 -30.64 -14.66
CA ASN A 720 -8.03 -29.25 -14.37
C ASN A 720 -9.04 -29.20 -13.22
N PHE A 721 -8.97 -28.17 -12.38
CA PHE A 721 -9.92 -27.98 -11.27
C PHE A 721 -10.71 -26.68 -11.44
N GLN A 722 -12.02 -26.75 -11.18
CA GLN A 722 -12.91 -25.58 -10.99
C GLN A 722 -13.09 -25.29 -9.49
N ILE A 723 -13.46 -24.06 -9.11
CA ILE A 723 -13.81 -23.72 -7.73
C ILE A 723 -15.31 -23.89 -7.51
N MET A 724 -15.67 -24.60 -6.45
CA MET A 724 -17.04 -24.86 -6.02
C MET A 724 -17.28 -24.30 -4.61
N ALA A 725 -18.53 -23.93 -4.33
CA ALA A 725 -18.98 -23.38 -3.05
C ALA A 725 -20.29 -24.00 -2.57
N ARG A 726 -20.50 -24.04 -1.26
CA ARG A 726 -21.79 -24.39 -0.65
C ARG A 726 -21.96 -23.80 0.75
N GLY A 727 -23.14 -23.23 1.01
CA GLY A 727 -23.52 -22.70 2.32
C GLY A 727 -24.38 -23.66 3.15
N PHE A 728 -24.28 -23.52 4.46
CA PHE A 728 -24.96 -24.30 5.49
C PHE A 728 -25.55 -23.38 6.56
N LEU A 729 -26.65 -23.81 7.16
CA LEU A 729 -27.16 -23.26 8.41
C LEU A 729 -26.31 -23.78 9.57
N ALA A 730 -26.38 -23.12 10.73
CA ALA A 730 -25.57 -23.49 11.89
C ALA A 730 -25.72 -24.96 12.31
N ASP A 731 -26.88 -25.58 12.11
CA ASP A 731 -27.15 -26.99 12.43
C ASP A 731 -26.55 -28.02 11.45
N GLY A 732 -25.78 -27.57 10.46
CA GLY A 732 -25.17 -28.41 9.43
C GLY A 732 -26.11 -28.78 8.27
N THR A 733 -27.34 -28.27 8.24
CA THR A 733 -28.24 -28.43 7.08
C THR A 733 -27.88 -27.45 5.96
N ALA A 734 -28.03 -27.86 4.71
CA ALA A 734 -27.62 -27.03 3.56
C ALA A 734 -28.49 -25.77 3.39
N ARG A 735 -27.86 -24.59 3.37
CA ARG A 735 -28.46 -23.26 3.13
C ARG A 735 -28.71 -23.03 1.64
N PHE A 736 -27.78 -23.48 0.79
CA PHE A 736 -27.93 -23.58 -0.66
C PHE A 736 -27.28 -24.86 -1.22
N ALA A 737 -27.47 -25.11 -2.51
CA ALA A 737 -26.88 -26.26 -3.22
C ALA A 737 -25.46 -25.95 -3.73
N ASP A 738 -24.75 -26.94 -4.23
CA ASP A 738 -23.44 -26.77 -4.87
C ASP A 738 -23.48 -25.68 -5.96
N LEU A 739 -22.59 -24.69 -5.84
CA LEU A 739 -22.47 -23.51 -6.69
C LEU A 739 -21.09 -23.51 -7.34
N ALA A 740 -21.00 -23.35 -8.66
CA ALA A 740 -19.72 -23.06 -9.33
C ALA A 740 -19.36 -21.59 -9.10
N VAL A 741 -18.11 -21.35 -8.68
CA VAL A 741 -17.55 -20.02 -8.43
C VAL A 741 -16.74 -19.56 -9.63
N SER A 742 -15.83 -20.40 -10.12
CA SER A 742 -15.02 -20.15 -11.31
C SER A 742 -15.63 -20.80 -12.55
N SER A 743 -14.99 -20.60 -13.71
CA SER A 743 -15.31 -21.35 -14.92
C SER A 743 -14.95 -22.85 -14.79
N SER A 744 -15.53 -23.69 -15.65
CA SER A 744 -15.16 -25.10 -15.79
C SER A 744 -14.13 -25.32 -16.91
N SER A 745 -13.17 -24.39 -17.06
CA SER A 745 -12.20 -24.38 -18.16
C SER A 745 -10.94 -23.59 -17.80
N GLY A 746 -9.77 -24.16 -18.11
CA GLY A 746 -8.51 -23.71 -17.52
C GLY A 746 -8.37 -24.20 -16.08
N GLN A 747 -7.38 -23.69 -15.36
CA GLN A 747 -6.97 -24.25 -14.06
C GLN A 747 -7.17 -23.25 -12.93
N HIS A 748 -8.00 -23.62 -11.94
CA HIS A 748 -8.28 -22.80 -10.76
C HIS A 748 -7.78 -23.52 -9.49
N LEU A 749 -7.06 -22.82 -8.60
CA LEU A 749 -6.33 -23.42 -7.45
C LEU A 749 -6.42 -22.58 -6.18
N SER A 750 -6.07 -23.20 -5.03
CA SER A 750 -5.93 -22.55 -3.72
C SER A 750 -7.13 -21.64 -3.32
N PRO A 751 -8.38 -22.12 -3.34
CA PRO A 751 -9.54 -21.29 -3.04
C PRO A 751 -9.63 -20.93 -1.56
N VAL A 752 -9.91 -19.66 -1.28
CA VAL A 752 -10.21 -19.14 0.07
C VAL A 752 -11.53 -18.40 0.09
N VAL A 753 -12.21 -18.43 1.24
CA VAL A 753 -13.50 -17.75 1.45
C VAL A 753 -13.47 -16.93 2.73
N ALA A 754 -14.09 -15.75 2.70
CA ALA A 754 -14.31 -14.89 3.87
C ALA A 754 -15.80 -14.51 3.96
N CYS A 755 -16.40 -14.64 5.14
CA CYS A 755 -17.81 -14.29 5.40
C CYS A 755 -17.90 -12.89 6.00
N GLY A 756 -18.61 -12.00 5.31
CA GLY A 756 -18.93 -10.65 5.78
C GLY A 756 -20.33 -10.56 6.43
N PRO A 757 -20.77 -9.35 6.79
CA PRO A 757 -22.00 -9.13 7.53
C PRO A 757 -23.24 -9.72 6.85
N ALA A 758 -24.16 -10.22 7.67
CA ALA A 758 -25.39 -10.92 7.26
C ALA A 758 -25.14 -12.15 6.35
N GLY A 759 -24.00 -12.82 6.49
CA GLY A 759 -23.69 -14.09 5.83
C GLY A 759 -23.37 -13.96 4.33
N ARG A 760 -23.11 -12.75 3.84
CA ARG A 760 -22.44 -12.49 2.55
C ARG A 760 -21.06 -13.15 2.56
N PHE A 761 -20.53 -13.53 1.41
CA PHE A 761 -19.19 -14.09 1.33
C PHE A 761 -18.46 -13.68 0.06
N THR A 762 -17.13 -13.57 0.15
CA THR A 762 -16.23 -13.40 -0.99
C THR A 762 -15.35 -14.63 -1.09
N VAL A 763 -15.19 -15.16 -2.30
CA VAL A 763 -14.27 -16.24 -2.63
C VAL A 763 -13.13 -15.66 -3.47
N ALA A 764 -11.89 -16.06 -3.20
CA ALA A 764 -10.72 -15.73 -4.01
C ALA A 764 -9.92 -17.00 -4.33
N TRP A 765 -9.29 -17.05 -5.51
CA TRP A 765 -8.55 -18.22 -6.01
C TRP A 765 -7.41 -17.80 -6.93
N ALA A 766 -6.45 -18.70 -7.16
CA ALA A 766 -5.45 -18.55 -8.20
C ALA A 766 -6.01 -19.08 -9.54
N ASP A 767 -5.89 -18.28 -10.61
CA ASP A 767 -6.59 -18.46 -11.88
C ASP A 767 -5.64 -18.54 -13.09
N ASP A 768 -5.74 -19.62 -13.86
CA ASP A 768 -5.10 -19.83 -15.18
C ASP A 768 -6.20 -20.25 -16.19
N SER A 769 -7.25 -19.43 -16.30
CA SER A 769 -8.42 -19.68 -17.16
C SER A 769 -8.13 -19.59 -18.66
N ASP A 770 -7.08 -18.86 -19.08
CA ASP A 770 -6.63 -18.82 -20.47
C ASP A 770 -5.63 -19.95 -20.83
N GLY A 771 -5.14 -20.68 -19.82
CA GLY A 771 -4.22 -21.81 -19.96
C GLY A 771 -2.81 -21.41 -20.40
N ASN A 772 -2.36 -20.18 -20.10
CA ASN A 772 -1.01 -19.73 -20.42
C ASN A 772 0.06 -20.24 -19.40
N GLY A 773 -0.36 -20.65 -18.20
CA GLY A 773 0.51 -21.14 -17.13
C GLY A 773 0.95 -20.08 -16.11
N SER A 774 0.39 -18.86 -16.19
CA SER A 774 0.71 -17.73 -15.30
C SER A 774 -0.53 -17.33 -14.51
N TYR A 775 -0.53 -17.70 -13.23
CA TYR A 775 -1.70 -17.57 -12.37
C TYR A 775 -1.92 -16.11 -11.96
N GLN A 776 -3.16 -15.66 -12.02
CA GLN A 776 -3.65 -14.39 -11.45
C GLN A 776 -4.41 -14.68 -10.14
N ILE A 777 -4.65 -13.70 -9.27
CA ILE A 777 -5.66 -13.85 -8.20
C ILE A 777 -6.98 -13.30 -8.72
N HIS A 778 -8.01 -14.15 -8.80
CA HIS A 778 -9.38 -13.74 -9.10
C HIS A 778 -10.25 -13.84 -7.85
N ALA A 779 -11.31 -13.04 -7.78
CA ALA A 779 -12.29 -13.07 -6.70
C ALA A 779 -13.71 -12.78 -7.20
N ALA A 780 -14.70 -13.27 -6.46
CA ALA A 780 -16.13 -13.02 -6.69
C ALA A 780 -16.89 -12.96 -5.35
N SER A 781 -17.94 -12.15 -5.26
CA SER A 781 -18.72 -11.97 -4.02
C SER A 781 -20.19 -12.32 -4.20
N TYR A 782 -20.77 -12.90 -3.15
CA TYR A 782 -22.10 -13.50 -3.14
C TYR A 782 -22.92 -13.04 -1.93
N ALA A 783 -24.25 -13.05 -2.09
CA ALA A 783 -25.19 -12.93 -0.99
C ALA A 783 -25.33 -14.27 -0.24
N ALA A 784 -25.95 -14.24 0.94
CA ALA A 784 -26.04 -15.41 1.82
C ALA A 784 -26.78 -16.62 1.19
N ASP A 785 -27.68 -16.40 0.24
CA ASP A 785 -28.38 -17.45 -0.50
C ASP A 785 -27.58 -18.05 -1.67
N GLY A 786 -26.34 -17.59 -1.89
CA GLY A 786 -25.48 -18.01 -2.99
C GLY A 786 -25.71 -17.24 -4.30
N THR A 787 -26.55 -16.20 -4.31
CA THR A 787 -26.68 -15.34 -5.50
C THR A 787 -25.46 -14.42 -5.65
N GLU A 788 -24.97 -14.26 -6.89
CA GLU A 788 -23.87 -13.35 -7.21
C GLU A 788 -24.25 -11.90 -6.84
N ALA A 789 -23.35 -11.23 -6.11
CA ALA A 789 -23.49 -9.86 -5.65
C ALA A 789 -22.44 -8.93 -6.28
N VAL A 790 -21.25 -9.45 -6.58
CA VAL A 790 -20.22 -8.81 -7.40
C VAL A 790 -19.63 -9.90 -8.31
N ALA A 791 -19.75 -9.69 -9.62
CA ALA A 791 -19.17 -10.57 -10.64
C ALA A 791 -17.64 -10.62 -10.55
N GLU A 792 -17.05 -11.68 -11.08
CA GLU A 792 -15.62 -11.99 -11.05
C GLU A 792 -14.72 -10.79 -11.42
N TRP A 793 -13.65 -10.57 -10.64
CA TRP A 793 -12.63 -9.55 -10.90
C TRP A 793 -11.21 -10.04 -10.54
N THR A 794 -10.21 -9.55 -11.26
CA THR A 794 -8.78 -9.76 -10.95
C THR A 794 -8.35 -8.84 -9.80
N VAL A 795 -7.75 -9.43 -8.75
CA VAL A 795 -7.38 -8.79 -7.50
C VAL A 795 -6.02 -8.09 -7.59
N ASN A 796 -5.00 -8.78 -8.13
CA ASN A 796 -3.69 -8.20 -8.40
C ASN A 796 -3.78 -7.19 -9.57
N ARG A 797 -3.00 -6.12 -9.50
CA ARG A 797 -2.90 -5.11 -10.57
C ARG A 797 -1.86 -5.48 -11.63
N VAL A 798 -0.72 -6.00 -11.19
CA VAL A 798 0.39 -6.44 -12.05
C VAL A 798 0.13 -7.88 -12.46
N ALA A 799 0.14 -8.14 -13.77
CA ALA A 799 -0.07 -9.47 -14.36
C ALA A 799 1.22 -10.12 -14.89
N ALA A 800 2.38 -9.49 -14.64
CA ALA A 800 3.67 -10.14 -14.78
C ALA A 800 3.90 -11.14 -13.63
N GLY A 801 4.72 -12.16 -13.86
CA GLY A 801 5.06 -13.14 -12.83
C GLY A 801 3.97 -14.20 -12.57
N GLN A 802 3.84 -14.60 -11.31
CA GLN A 802 3.02 -15.69 -10.82
C GLN A 802 2.33 -15.30 -9.51
N GLN A 803 1.02 -15.08 -9.55
CA GLN A 803 0.23 -14.78 -8.34
C GLN A 803 -0.45 -16.04 -7.82
N ARG A 804 -0.18 -16.42 -6.56
CA ARG A 804 -0.57 -17.71 -5.99
C ARG A 804 -0.97 -17.61 -4.52
N ASN A 805 -1.57 -18.69 -4.01
CA ASN A 805 -1.91 -18.90 -2.59
C ASN A 805 -2.58 -17.67 -1.93
N PRO A 806 -3.76 -17.25 -2.41
CA PRO A 806 -4.48 -16.14 -1.81
C PRO A 806 -4.94 -16.48 -0.38
N SER A 807 -5.12 -15.44 0.42
CA SER A 807 -5.67 -15.46 1.77
C SER A 807 -6.61 -14.28 1.93
N ALA A 808 -7.77 -14.45 2.57
CA ALA A 808 -8.80 -13.42 2.62
C ALA A 808 -9.39 -13.26 4.03
N ALA A 809 -9.60 -12.02 4.45
CA ALA A 809 -10.25 -11.66 5.71
C ALA A 809 -11.21 -10.48 5.52
N THR A 810 -12.28 -10.44 6.32
CA THR A 810 -13.29 -9.36 6.26
C THR A 810 -13.90 -9.12 7.64
N ASN A 811 -14.37 -7.90 7.90
CA ASN A 811 -14.97 -7.50 9.17
C ASN A 811 -16.50 -7.31 9.05
N ALA A 812 -17.17 -7.06 10.18
CA ALA A 812 -18.61 -6.79 10.25
C ALA A 812 -19.05 -5.48 9.53
N ALA A 813 -18.12 -4.61 9.13
CA ALA A 813 -18.40 -3.45 8.28
C ALA A 813 -18.39 -3.80 6.76
N GLY A 814 -17.88 -4.97 6.39
CA GLY A 814 -17.71 -5.40 5.00
C GLY A 814 -16.43 -4.93 4.33
N THR A 815 -15.46 -4.38 5.08
CA THR A 815 -14.08 -4.19 4.61
C THR A 815 -13.49 -5.55 4.27
N LEU A 816 -12.83 -5.68 3.12
CA LEU A 816 -12.20 -6.93 2.68
C LEU A 816 -10.71 -6.69 2.43
N VAL A 817 -9.86 -7.58 2.93
CA VAL A 817 -8.46 -7.66 2.54
C VAL A 817 -8.19 -9.03 1.93
N ILE A 818 -7.48 -9.03 0.79
CA ILE A 818 -6.92 -10.23 0.17
C ILE A 818 -5.40 -10.06 0.12
N ALA A 819 -4.66 -11.05 0.61
CA ALA A 819 -3.21 -11.18 0.47
C ALA A 819 -2.87 -12.36 -0.46
N TRP A 820 -1.71 -12.34 -1.10
CA TRP A 820 -1.21 -13.41 -1.98
C TRP A 820 0.32 -13.40 -2.04
N GLN A 821 0.92 -14.47 -2.56
CA GLN A 821 2.35 -14.49 -2.92
C GLN A 821 2.53 -14.21 -4.42
N ASP A 822 3.56 -13.44 -4.76
CA ASP A 822 3.78 -12.86 -6.08
C ASP A 822 5.29 -12.86 -6.43
N ASP A 823 5.71 -13.39 -7.58
CA ASP A 823 7.12 -13.29 -8.04
C ASP A 823 7.38 -12.09 -8.99
N MET A 824 6.40 -11.18 -9.12
CA MET A 824 6.51 -9.83 -9.67
C MET A 824 7.11 -9.74 -11.07
N ASP A 825 8.44 -9.55 -11.22
CA ASP A 825 9.11 -9.48 -12.53
C ASP A 825 9.49 -10.86 -13.10
N GLY A 826 8.88 -11.93 -12.57
CA GLY A 826 9.06 -13.31 -13.02
C GLY A 826 10.44 -13.88 -12.70
N ASN A 827 11.08 -13.35 -11.65
CA ASN A 827 12.43 -13.74 -11.26
C ASN A 827 12.48 -15.06 -10.45
N GLY A 828 11.33 -15.58 -10.01
CA GLY A 828 11.20 -16.81 -9.22
C GLY A 828 11.40 -16.67 -7.72
N VAL A 829 11.51 -15.43 -7.20
CA VAL A 829 11.61 -15.09 -5.78
C VAL A 829 10.29 -14.43 -5.36
N PHE A 830 9.49 -15.15 -4.57
CA PHE A 830 8.16 -14.68 -4.18
C PHE A 830 8.22 -13.60 -3.09
N GLN A 831 7.29 -12.66 -3.15
CA GLN A 831 7.01 -11.60 -2.18
C GLN A 831 5.55 -11.70 -1.76
N VAL A 832 5.17 -11.26 -0.55
CA VAL A 832 3.76 -11.23 -0.14
C VAL A 832 3.18 -9.85 -0.46
N LEU A 833 2.06 -9.82 -1.17
CA LEU A 833 1.28 -8.62 -1.44
C LEU A 833 -0.08 -8.69 -0.74
N ALA A 834 -0.72 -7.54 -0.53
CA ALA A 834 -2.10 -7.43 -0.07
C ALA A 834 -2.82 -6.21 -0.68
N ARG A 835 -4.16 -6.30 -0.77
CA ARG A 835 -5.06 -5.27 -1.29
C ARG A 835 -6.35 -5.18 -0.46
N GLY A 836 -6.87 -3.97 -0.26
CA GLY A 836 -8.09 -3.70 0.51
C GLY A 836 -9.23 -3.10 -0.31
N TYR A 837 -10.47 -3.37 0.08
CA TYR A 837 -11.72 -3.00 -0.61
C TYR A 837 -12.79 -2.41 0.33
#